data_AF-A0A958BH36-F1
#
_entry.id   AF-A0A958BH36-F1
#
_cell.length_a   1.000
_cell.length_b   1.000
_cell.length_c   1.000
_cell.angle_alpha   90.00
_cell.angle_beta   90.00
_cell.angle_gamma   90.00
#
_symmetry.space_group_name_H-M   'P 1'
#
loop_
_entity.id
_entity.type
_entity.pdbx_description
1 polymer ?
#
loop_
_entity_poly.entity_id
_entity_poly.type
_entity_poly.pdbx_seq_one_letter_code
_entity_poly.pdbx_strand_id
1 'polypeptide(L)'
;MFNSASKPRVDRPAEWRSGLAGSVGGILLFEALSGLAIYLLPFSLPSQLTVVVHTGFGLLLIAPFAGYQLRHWRTYRRNSLTHGKLTGYLGLAVTAACIVSGIVVTWQSLFGARIGYAWDLVHLWTTFATIGFVVPHIGLIVWRDRRLQRSEQHAESVRALRAGERRYGQLLALGCGSGLVLIVLGALAYRPIELANTLPEDYVFAYGEDQPFAPSLARTDTGGAFDARSLAGSESCGSAGCHEAIVAEWQVSAHRWAAMDPGFQKVQTVMATQNGPESTRYCGGCHDPISLFSGTKNVFAEDLTGQHGYQEGVSCLACHAIRETDLKGNANYVVSQPERYLFELHQPGQPAARFLRDFLIRAYPRQHVESLSKRAYKTPEYCAACHKQFIDQEVNQVGWVQLQNQYDNWRKSRWNHPGEPEKTIECRECHMPLADTPDPASGDDADYNRSADDGKHRSHRFLAANQMIPALLELPGAEEQIALTEQWLRGEYPVPEIEDKWAPGPAVSVALELPESVAPGETVKVKAVVTSNKVGHDFPTGPLDIIQSWVELEVRDDAGDLVYQSGAVDEAHFIQQGSFIFKAEGVDQYGNLIDRHNLWEMVGVRFRRSLYPGFSDSAEYSFGCPSSLAEAAADAADALQQDFELPASAAVAGQLHVRARLRYRKFDQFLLNFLFGEDSGATAPITDMSEAEATIDVVPRSSALTR
;
A
#
# COMPACT_ATOMS: atom_id res chain seq x y z
N MET A 1 -68.86 55.45 -6.37
CA MET A 1 -68.83 53.97 -6.27
C MET A 1 -67.56 53.45 -6.91
N PHE A 2 -66.50 53.25 -6.13
CA PHE A 2 -65.41 52.33 -6.48
C PHE A 2 -65.31 51.32 -5.37
N ASN A 3 -65.72 50.09 -5.69
CA ASN A 3 -65.82 48.97 -4.79
C ASN A 3 -64.38 48.58 -4.36
N SER A 4 -64.03 48.90 -3.11
CA SER A 4 -62.81 48.41 -2.45
C SER A 4 -62.96 46.90 -2.28
N ALA A 5 -62.54 46.14 -3.29
CA ALA A 5 -62.44 44.69 -3.19
C ALA A 5 -61.44 44.37 -2.08
N SER A 6 -61.97 44.06 -0.89
CA SER A 6 -61.19 43.62 0.26
C SER A 6 -60.27 42.47 -0.17
N LYS A 7 -58.95 42.62 0.04
CA LYS A 7 -57.98 41.57 -0.26
C LYS A 7 -58.41 40.29 0.48
N PRO A 8 -58.44 39.11 -0.17
CA PRO A 8 -58.79 37.87 0.51
C PRO A 8 -57.84 37.67 1.70
N ARG A 9 -58.42 37.65 2.90
CA ARG A 9 -57.69 37.47 4.16
C ARG A 9 -57.27 36.01 4.24
N VAL A 10 -55.98 35.73 4.33
CA VAL A 10 -55.47 34.34 4.43
C VAL A 10 -56.03 33.67 5.69
N ASP A 11 -56.67 32.51 5.52
CA ASP A 11 -57.16 31.67 6.62
C ASP A 11 -56.00 30.99 7.33
N ARG A 12 -55.51 31.62 8.40
CA ARG A 12 -54.36 31.12 9.17
C ARG A 12 -54.61 29.76 9.83
N PRO A 13 -55.77 29.50 10.49
CA PRO A 13 -56.11 28.16 10.94
C PRO A 13 -56.08 27.09 9.85
N ALA A 14 -56.50 27.40 8.62
CA ALA A 14 -56.39 26.46 7.50
C ALA A 14 -54.92 26.18 7.11
N GLU A 15 -54.06 27.20 7.10
CA GLU A 15 -52.62 27.01 6.83
C GLU A 15 -51.95 26.12 7.88
N TRP A 16 -52.23 26.33 9.17
CA TRP A 16 -51.71 25.47 10.25
C TRP A 16 -52.24 24.02 10.20
N ARG A 17 -53.46 23.80 9.68
CA ARG A 17 -54.05 22.46 9.52
C ARG A 17 -53.60 21.74 8.24
N SER A 18 -52.81 22.39 7.38
CA SER A 18 -52.34 21.83 6.12
C SER A 18 -51.51 20.57 6.37
N GLY A 19 -51.97 19.43 5.85
CA GLY A 19 -51.22 18.17 5.91
C GLY A 19 -49.86 18.31 5.24
N LEU A 20 -49.82 18.96 4.08
CA LEU A 20 -48.60 19.21 3.33
C LEU A 20 -47.58 20.05 4.12
N ALA A 21 -48.04 21.09 4.84
CA ALA A 21 -47.15 21.91 5.66
C ALA A 21 -46.57 21.11 6.85
N GLY A 22 -47.41 20.30 7.51
CA GLY A 22 -46.99 19.44 8.61
C GLY A 22 -46.01 18.35 8.17
N SER A 23 -46.28 17.67 7.05
CA SER A 23 -45.38 16.65 6.49
C SER A 23 -44.03 17.23 6.07
N VAL A 24 -44.03 18.35 5.33
CA VAL A 24 -42.79 19.05 4.94
C VAL A 24 -42.02 19.51 6.17
N GLY A 25 -42.69 20.08 7.17
CA GLY A 25 -42.05 20.49 8.42
C GLY A 25 -41.46 19.32 9.20
N GLY A 26 -42.17 18.19 9.28
CA GLY A 26 -41.72 17.00 10.02
C GLY A 26 -40.52 16.34 9.38
N ILE A 27 -40.53 16.18 8.06
CA ILE A 27 -39.38 15.65 7.31
C ILE A 27 -38.21 16.64 7.38
N LEU A 28 -38.44 17.94 7.17
CA LEU A 28 -37.36 18.94 7.29
C LEU A 28 -36.74 18.99 8.69
N LEU A 29 -37.54 18.80 9.74
CA LEU A 29 -37.02 18.67 11.11
C LEU A 29 -36.15 17.41 11.26
N PHE A 30 -36.59 16.28 10.71
CA PHE A 30 -35.79 15.06 10.68
C PHE A 30 -34.47 15.28 9.95
N GLU A 31 -34.49 15.84 8.73
CA GLU A 31 -33.29 16.13 7.93
C GLU A 31 -32.30 17.02 8.69
N ALA A 32 -32.78 18.07 9.36
CA ALA A 32 -31.94 18.95 10.16
C ALA A 32 -31.29 18.21 11.35
N LEU A 33 -32.06 17.40 12.08
CA LEU A 33 -31.56 16.66 13.24
C LEU A 33 -30.62 15.52 12.84
N SER A 34 -30.97 14.76 11.80
CA SER A 34 -30.16 13.66 11.28
C SER A 34 -28.88 14.16 10.62
N GLY A 35 -28.91 15.28 9.88
CA GLY A 35 -27.71 15.90 9.32
C GLY A 35 -26.75 16.38 10.41
N LEU A 36 -27.27 17.01 11.48
CA LEU A 36 -26.46 17.37 12.66
C LEU A 36 -25.91 16.14 13.39
N ALA A 37 -26.70 15.06 13.48
CA ALA A 37 -26.27 13.81 14.10
C ALA A 37 -25.13 13.15 13.31
N ILE A 38 -25.20 13.11 11.97
CA ILE A 38 -24.13 12.61 11.09
C ILE A 38 -22.84 13.42 11.29
N TYR A 39 -22.96 14.74 11.51
CA TYR A 39 -21.82 15.62 11.71
C TYR A 39 -21.19 15.53 13.11
N LEU A 40 -21.99 15.39 14.17
CA LEU A 40 -21.55 15.52 15.57
C LEU A 40 -21.35 14.20 16.31
N LEU A 41 -22.03 13.14 15.91
CA LEU A 41 -21.95 11.85 16.60
C LEU A 41 -20.79 11.01 16.05
N PRO A 42 -20.18 10.16 16.89
CA PRO A 42 -19.12 9.26 16.44
C PRO A 42 -19.64 8.23 15.44
N PHE A 43 -18.70 7.62 14.70
CA PHE A 43 -19.00 6.50 13.82
C PHE A 43 -19.62 5.35 14.64
N SER A 44 -20.78 4.87 14.21
CA SER A 44 -21.52 3.82 14.90
C SER A 44 -22.59 3.24 13.97
N LEU A 45 -23.15 2.08 14.32
CA LEU A 45 -24.27 1.48 13.60
C LEU A 45 -25.45 2.47 13.43
N PRO A 46 -25.95 3.14 14.50
CA PRO A 46 -26.98 4.17 14.35
C PRO A 46 -26.57 5.33 13.43
N SER A 47 -25.32 5.80 13.48
CA SER A 47 -24.85 6.90 12.62
C SER A 47 -24.89 6.50 11.15
N GLN A 48 -24.45 5.29 10.81
CA GLN A 48 -24.50 4.77 9.44
C GLN A 48 -25.93 4.60 8.93
N LEU A 49 -26.84 4.04 9.75
CA LEU A 49 -28.27 3.97 9.41
C LEU A 49 -28.90 5.35 9.25
N THR A 50 -28.45 6.33 10.05
CA THR A 50 -28.89 7.72 9.94
C THR A 50 -28.53 8.29 8.56
N VAL A 51 -27.33 8.02 8.02
CA VAL A 51 -26.96 8.42 6.65
C VAL A 51 -27.94 7.86 5.62
N VAL A 52 -28.26 6.57 5.69
CA VAL A 52 -29.20 5.92 4.76
C VAL A 52 -30.60 6.53 4.84
N VAL A 53 -31.12 6.70 6.06
CA VAL A 53 -32.48 7.22 6.27
C VAL A 53 -32.56 8.71 5.94
N HIS A 54 -31.52 9.50 6.27
CA HIS A 54 -31.38 10.91 5.89
C HIS A 54 -31.43 11.07 4.37
N THR A 55 -30.61 10.33 3.62
CA THR A 55 -30.65 10.38 2.16
C THR A 55 -32.02 10.00 1.60
N GLY A 56 -32.65 8.95 2.14
CA GLY A 56 -33.99 8.52 1.73
C GLY A 56 -35.07 9.58 1.98
N PHE A 57 -35.10 10.17 3.18
CA PHE A 57 -36.08 11.21 3.55
C PHE A 57 -35.80 12.53 2.82
N GLY A 58 -34.54 12.89 2.60
CA GLY A 58 -34.14 14.02 1.78
C GLY A 58 -34.67 13.93 0.35
N LEU A 59 -34.56 12.76 -0.29
CA LEU A 59 -35.15 12.51 -1.61
C LEU A 59 -36.68 12.59 -1.59
N LEU A 60 -37.32 12.01 -0.56
CA LEU A 60 -38.78 12.08 -0.38
C LEU A 60 -39.28 13.51 -0.14
N LEU A 61 -38.46 14.38 0.45
CA LEU A 61 -38.81 15.77 0.77
C LEU A 61 -38.96 16.64 -0.50
N ILE A 62 -38.23 16.34 -1.58
CA ILE A 62 -38.07 17.24 -2.75
C ILE A 62 -39.42 17.69 -3.32
N ALA A 63 -40.28 16.74 -3.72
CA ALA A 63 -41.54 17.03 -4.37
C ALA A 63 -42.58 17.68 -3.44
N PRO A 64 -42.82 17.16 -2.21
CA PRO A 64 -43.67 17.82 -1.22
C PRO A 64 -43.22 19.24 -0.88
N PHE A 65 -41.90 19.46 -0.71
CA PHE A 65 -41.35 20.78 -0.43
C PHE A 65 -41.62 21.73 -1.59
N ALA A 66 -41.30 21.36 -2.84
CA ALA A 66 -41.55 22.20 -4.00
C ALA A 66 -43.05 22.57 -4.13
N GLY A 67 -43.94 21.59 -3.95
CA GLY A 67 -45.39 21.80 -3.96
C GLY A 67 -45.86 22.76 -2.85
N TYR A 68 -45.35 22.57 -1.63
CA TYR A 68 -45.66 23.42 -0.48
C TYR A 68 -45.17 24.86 -0.70
N GLN A 69 -43.91 25.03 -1.10
CA GLN A 69 -43.30 26.34 -1.30
C GLN A 69 -43.98 27.11 -2.44
N LEU A 70 -44.36 26.45 -3.54
CA LEU A 70 -45.10 27.08 -4.62
C LEU A 70 -46.48 27.56 -4.16
N ARG A 71 -47.21 26.74 -3.40
CA ARG A 71 -48.50 27.11 -2.80
C ARG A 71 -48.33 28.27 -1.82
N HIS A 72 -47.38 28.16 -0.90
CA HIS A 72 -47.10 29.16 0.12
C HIS A 72 -46.69 30.51 -0.51
N TRP A 73 -45.80 30.49 -1.49
CA TRP A 73 -45.41 31.67 -2.26
C TRP A 73 -46.60 32.30 -2.99
N ARG A 74 -47.42 31.52 -3.70
CA ARG A 74 -48.62 32.01 -4.41
C ARG A 74 -49.60 32.72 -3.47
N THR A 75 -49.79 32.18 -2.25
CA THR A 75 -50.66 32.76 -1.22
C THR A 75 -50.13 34.10 -0.70
N TYR A 76 -48.83 34.21 -0.42
CA TYR A 76 -48.26 35.37 0.27
C TYR A 76 -47.55 36.39 -0.64
N ARG A 77 -47.34 36.10 -1.93
CA ARG A 77 -46.59 36.99 -2.87
C ARG A 77 -47.19 38.40 -2.98
N ARG A 78 -48.51 38.54 -2.89
CA ARG A 78 -49.23 39.83 -3.00
C ARG A 78 -49.23 40.67 -1.70
N ASN A 79 -48.74 40.12 -0.59
CA ASN A 79 -48.68 40.83 0.69
C ASN A 79 -47.47 41.78 0.76
N SER A 80 -47.53 42.81 1.61
CA SER A 80 -46.40 43.72 1.84
C SER A 80 -45.18 42.98 2.38
N LEU A 81 -43.98 43.51 2.07
CA LEU A 81 -42.74 42.98 2.62
C LEU A 81 -42.67 43.31 4.11
N THR A 82 -42.51 42.28 4.92
CA THR A 82 -42.37 42.36 6.38
C THR A 82 -41.17 41.52 6.78
N HIS A 83 -40.64 41.73 7.99
CA HIS A 83 -39.56 40.89 8.54
C HIS A 83 -39.89 39.38 8.46
N GLY A 84 -41.16 39.01 8.70
CA GLY A 84 -41.63 37.63 8.54
C GLY A 84 -41.60 37.14 7.08
N LYS A 85 -42.00 37.98 6.11
CA LYS A 85 -41.93 37.62 4.68
C LYS A 85 -40.48 37.56 4.17
N LEU A 86 -39.61 38.44 4.65
CA LEU A 86 -38.18 38.45 4.33
C LEU A 86 -37.48 37.19 4.83
N THR A 87 -37.66 36.86 6.11
CA THR A 87 -37.11 35.60 6.69
C THR A 87 -37.67 34.36 6.00
N GLY A 88 -38.93 34.40 5.52
CA GLY A 88 -39.52 33.32 4.72
C GLY A 88 -38.88 33.17 3.33
N TYR A 89 -38.55 34.27 2.64
CA TYR A 89 -37.81 34.22 1.37
C TYR A 89 -36.39 33.71 1.55
N LEU A 90 -35.68 34.21 2.57
CA LEU A 90 -34.34 33.74 2.90
C LEU A 90 -34.37 32.26 3.25
N GLY A 91 -35.31 31.84 4.11
CA GLY A 91 -35.53 30.43 4.48
C GLY A 91 -35.81 29.55 3.27
N LEU A 92 -36.68 29.98 2.35
CA LEU A 92 -36.93 29.27 1.08
C LEU A 92 -35.64 29.12 0.26
N ALA A 93 -34.90 30.21 0.07
CA ALA A 93 -33.69 30.21 -0.76
C ALA A 93 -32.61 29.29 -0.19
N VAL A 94 -32.31 29.38 1.11
CA VAL A 94 -31.28 28.55 1.73
C VAL A 94 -31.70 27.07 1.82
N THR A 95 -32.97 26.79 2.07
CA THR A 95 -33.47 25.40 2.09
C THR A 95 -33.43 24.79 0.69
N ALA A 96 -33.76 25.56 -0.34
CA ALA A 96 -33.63 25.12 -1.72
C ALA A 96 -32.16 24.84 -2.08
N ALA A 97 -31.24 25.70 -1.67
CA ALA A 97 -29.81 25.46 -1.84
C ALA A 97 -29.34 24.20 -1.11
N CYS A 98 -29.83 23.95 0.11
CA CYS A 98 -29.56 22.74 0.90
C CYS A 98 -30.08 21.46 0.21
N ILE A 99 -31.28 21.52 -0.38
CA ILE A 99 -31.84 20.40 -1.15
C ILE A 99 -31.02 20.14 -2.41
N VAL A 100 -30.62 21.19 -3.14
CA VAL A 100 -29.80 21.06 -4.34
C VAL A 100 -28.44 20.46 -4.01
N SER A 101 -27.75 20.96 -2.99
CA SER A 101 -26.47 20.39 -2.55
C SER A 101 -26.63 18.95 -2.07
N GLY A 102 -27.71 18.62 -1.36
CA GLY A 102 -28.03 17.25 -0.93
C GLY A 102 -28.27 16.30 -2.11
N ILE A 103 -28.96 16.76 -3.17
CA ILE A 103 -29.14 15.99 -4.41
C ILE A 103 -27.78 15.73 -5.07
N VAL A 104 -26.90 16.73 -5.15
CA VAL A 104 -25.56 16.58 -5.73
C VAL A 104 -24.74 15.56 -4.95
N VAL A 105 -24.66 15.68 -3.62
CA VAL A 105 -23.92 14.74 -2.76
C VAL A 105 -24.52 13.32 -2.86
N THR A 106 -25.85 13.21 -2.89
CA THR A 106 -26.54 11.91 -3.06
C THR A 106 -26.21 11.28 -4.39
N TRP A 107 -26.25 12.05 -5.48
CA TRP A 107 -25.90 11.57 -6.81
C TRP A 107 -24.44 11.11 -6.88
N GLN A 108 -23.52 11.89 -6.31
CA GLN A 108 -22.10 11.53 -6.22
C GLN A 108 -21.87 10.25 -5.40
N SER A 109 -22.63 10.05 -4.32
CA SER A 109 -22.52 8.85 -3.48
C SER A 109 -23.04 7.59 -4.19
N LEU A 110 -24.10 7.74 -4.99
CA LEU A 110 -24.72 6.63 -5.72
C LEU A 110 -23.94 6.22 -6.98
N PHE A 111 -23.41 7.20 -7.72
CA PHE A 111 -22.91 6.99 -9.08
C PHE A 111 -21.47 7.46 -9.30
N GLY A 112 -20.91 8.26 -8.38
CA GLY A 112 -19.53 8.73 -8.45
C GLY A 112 -18.56 7.78 -7.73
N ALA A 113 -17.27 8.05 -7.90
CA ALA A 113 -16.19 7.36 -7.16
C ALA A 113 -16.00 7.94 -5.74
N ARG A 114 -16.24 9.24 -5.56
CA ARG A 114 -16.22 9.95 -4.26
C ARG A 114 -17.16 11.16 -4.27
N ILE A 115 -17.53 11.64 -3.09
CA ILE A 115 -18.21 12.94 -2.94
C ILE A 115 -17.20 14.08 -3.06
N GLY A 116 -17.66 15.24 -3.54
CA GLY A 116 -16.86 16.47 -3.52
C GLY A 116 -16.92 17.13 -2.14
N TYR A 117 -15.79 17.32 -1.47
CA TYR A 117 -15.73 17.98 -0.16
C TYR A 117 -16.32 19.40 -0.16
N ALA A 118 -16.20 20.13 -1.27
CA ALA A 118 -16.84 21.43 -1.42
C ALA A 118 -18.37 21.34 -1.36
N TRP A 119 -18.96 20.31 -1.98
CA TRP A 119 -20.41 20.10 -1.95
C TRP A 119 -20.90 19.59 -0.59
N ASP A 120 -20.12 18.73 0.08
CA ASP A 120 -20.36 18.34 1.48
C ASP A 120 -20.40 19.58 2.40
N LEU A 121 -19.40 20.47 2.26
CA LEU A 121 -19.36 21.73 3.02
C LEU A 121 -20.54 22.66 2.69
N VAL A 122 -20.88 22.84 1.41
CA VAL A 122 -22.06 23.64 1.03
C VAL A 122 -23.32 23.06 1.65
N HIS A 123 -23.50 21.74 1.64
CA HIS A 123 -24.64 21.07 2.26
C HIS A 123 -24.69 21.29 3.78
N LEU A 124 -23.55 21.18 4.46
CA LEU A 124 -23.43 21.46 5.89
C LEU A 124 -23.76 22.92 6.24
N TRP A 125 -23.16 23.89 5.55
CA TRP A 125 -23.40 25.32 5.82
C TRP A 125 -24.83 25.75 5.50
N THR A 126 -25.41 25.22 4.41
CA THR A 126 -26.81 25.49 4.07
C THR A 126 -27.79 24.84 5.03
N THR A 127 -27.41 23.74 5.71
CA THR A 127 -28.18 23.17 6.83
C THR A 127 -28.24 24.14 8.01
N PHE A 128 -27.10 24.68 8.47
CA PHE A 128 -27.08 25.69 9.53
C PHE A 128 -27.86 26.96 9.16
N ALA A 129 -27.71 27.43 7.92
CA ALA A 129 -28.48 28.58 7.43
C ALA A 129 -29.99 28.28 7.40
N THR A 130 -30.38 27.08 6.97
CA THR A 130 -31.78 26.62 6.99
C THR A 130 -32.36 26.66 8.40
N ILE A 131 -31.65 26.10 9.38
CA ILE A 131 -32.04 26.17 10.79
C ILE A 131 -32.15 27.65 11.24
N GLY A 132 -31.14 28.46 10.93
CA GLY A 132 -31.04 29.87 11.30
C GLY A 132 -32.12 30.78 10.69
N PHE A 133 -32.72 30.43 9.55
CA PHE A 133 -33.80 31.23 8.95
C PHE A 133 -35.19 30.63 9.14
N VAL A 134 -35.34 29.30 9.04
CA VAL A 134 -36.64 28.62 9.13
C VAL A 134 -37.15 28.60 10.57
N VAL A 135 -36.29 28.31 11.56
CA VAL A 135 -36.72 28.28 12.97
C VAL A 135 -37.19 29.66 13.45
N PRO A 136 -36.44 30.76 13.24
CA PRO A 136 -36.94 32.09 13.58
C PRO A 136 -38.17 32.50 12.77
N HIS A 137 -38.27 32.12 11.48
CA HIS A 137 -39.45 32.40 10.67
C HIS A 137 -40.73 31.80 11.28
N ILE A 138 -40.69 30.51 11.63
CA ILE A 138 -41.82 29.82 12.30
C ILE A 138 -42.04 30.42 13.70
N GLY A 139 -40.97 30.65 14.46
CA GLY A 139 -41.02 31.20 15.82
C GLY A 139 -41.68 32.58 15.88
N LEU A 140 -41.38 33.46 14.92
CA LEU A 140 -42.00 34.79 14.81
C LEU A 140 -43.50 34.69 14.49
N ILE A 141 -43.90 33.72 13.66
CA ILE A 141 -45.31 33.47 13.35
C ILE A 141 -46.04 32.98 14.61
N VAL A 142 -45.49 31.97 15.29
CA VAL A 142 -46.06 31.42 16.55
C VAL A 142 -46.12 32.49 17.64
N TRP A 143 -45.09 33.32 17.80
CA TRP A 143 -45.07 34.39 18.78
C TRP A 143 -46.14 35.45 18.52
N ARG A 144 -46.28 35.87 17.26
CA ARG A 144 -47.34 36.78 16.83
C ARG A 144 -48.73 36.19 17.09
N ASP A 145 -48.91 34.92 16.73
CA ASP A 145 -50.18 34.23 16.91
C ASP A 145 -50.50 34.06 18.41
N ARG A 146 -49.52 33.74 19.27
CA ARG A 146 -49.68 33.74 20.74
C ARG A 146 -50.04 35.11 21.33
N ARG A 147 -49.52 36.22 20.80
CA ARG A 147 -49.94 37.57 21.21
C ARG A 147 -51.42 37.82 20.89
N LEU A 148 -51.89 37.37 19.73
CA LEU A 148 -53.30 37.48 19.34
C LEU A 148 -54.21 36.60 20.23
N GLN A 149 -53.72 35.45 20.69
CA GLN A 149 -54.44 34.56 21.62
C GLN A 149 -54.68 35.16 23.02
N ARG A 150 -54.00 36.26 23.38
CA ARG A 150 -54.20 36.98 24.65
C ARG A 150 -55.32 38.04 24.59
N SER A 151 -55.91 38.27 23.42
CA SER A 151 -57.04 39.20 23.25
C SER A 151 -58.37 38.46 23.43
N GLU A 152 -59.22 38.91 24.35
CA GLU A 152 -60.52 38.28 24.68
C GLU A 152 -61.57 38.42 23.56
N GLN A 153 -61.39 39.35 22.62
CA GLN A 153 -62.39 39.69 21.61
C GLN A 153 -62.60 38.62 20.51
N HIS A 154 -61.81 37.53 20.47
CA HIS A 154 -61.79 36.57 19.35
C HIS A 154 -61.68 35.10 19.79
N ALA A 155 -62.44 34.68 20.81
CA ALA A 155 -62.31 33.36 21.44
C ALA A 155 -62.48 32.15 20.49
N GLU A 156 -63.35 32.21 19.48
CA GLU A 156 -63.53 31.11 18.50
C GLU A 156 -62.36 31.01 17.51
N SER A 157 -61.87 32.13 16.99
CA SER A 157 -60.71 32.16 16.10
C SER A 157 -59.44 31.70 16.81
N VAL A 158 -59.30 32.01 18.10
CA VAL A 158 -58.21 31.53 18.96
C VAL A 158 -58.26 30.01 19.16
N ARG A 159 -59.45 29.43 19.38
CA ARG A 159 -59.63 27.98 19.49
C ARG A 159 -59.25 27.27 18.18
N ALA A 160 -59.69 27.79 17.04
CA ALA A 160 -59.36 27.23 15.72
C ALA A 160 -57.85 27.30 15.42
N LEU A 161 -57.18 28.40 15.77
CA LEU A 161 -55.72 28.54 15.63
C LEU A 161 -54.97 27.52 16.48
N ARG A 162 -55.30 27.38 17.77
CA ARG A 162 -54.65 26.41 18.68
C ARG A 162 -54.84 24.97 18.19
N ALA A 163 -56.03 24.62 17.70
CA ALA A 163 -56.27 23.31 17.12
C ALA A 163 -55.41 23.06 15.87
N GLY A 164 -55.23 24.08 15.02
CA GLY A 164 -54.32 24.03 13.88
C GLY A 164 -52.86 23.85 14.29
N GLU A 165 -52.36 24.66 15.21
CA GLU A 165 -50.98 24.59 15.73
C GLU A 165 -50.69 23.20 16.35
N ARG A 166 -51.66 22.64 17.11
CA ARG A 166 -51.53 21.27 17.66
C ARG A 166 -51.45 20.22 16.55
N ARG A 167 -52.30 20.30 15.53
CA ARG A 167 -52.27 19.36 14.41
C ARG A 167 -50.94 19.45 13.64
N TYR A 168 -50.43 20.66 13.42
CA TYR A 168 -49.11 20.86 12.82
C TYR A 168 -48.02 20.19 13.67
N GLY A 169 -48.01 20.42 14.98
CA GLY A 169 -47.05 19.80 15.89
C GLY A 169 -47.13 18.26 15.91
N GLN A 170 -48.34 17.68 15.80
CA GLN A 170 -48.53 16.24 15.69
C GLN A 170 -47.95 15.68 14.38
N LEU A 171 -48.19 16.34 13.26
CA LEU A 171 -47.64 15.93 11.96
C LEU A 171 -46.12 16.11 11.91
N LEU A 172 -45.60 17.17 12.52
CA LEU A 172 -44.17 17.40 12.71
C LEU A 172 -43.52 16.25 13.48
N ALA A 173 -44.10 15.90 14.65
CA ALA A 173 -43.62 14.82 15.49
C ALA A 173 -43.75 13.45 14.81
N LEU A 174 -44.83 13.22 14.06
CA LEU A 174 -45.02 11.97 13.31
C LEU A 174 -43.99 11.82 12.17
N GLY A 175 -43.76 12.89 11.39
CA GLY A 175 -42.78 12.88 10.31
C GLY A 175 -41.35 12.76 10.82
N CYS A 176 -41.01 13.44 11.92
CA CYS A 176 -39.70 13.31 12.54
C CYS A 176 -39.52 11.95 13.23
N GLY A 177 -40.55 11.50 13.94
CA GLY A 177 -40.55 10.23 14.66
C GLY A 177 -40.48 9.03 13.74
N SER A 178 -41.07 9.08 12.54
CA SER A 178 -40.99 7.96 11.59
C SER A 178 -39.56 7.69 11.11
N GLY A 179 -38.77 8.73 10.85
CA GLY A 179 -37.35 8.58 10.51
C GLY A 179 -36.55 7.95 11.65
N LEU A 180 -36.75 8.41 12.89
CA LEU A 180 -36.12 7.82 14.08
C LEU A 180 -36.53 6.34 14.28
N VAL A 181 -37.81 6.02 14.09
CA VAL A 181 -38.31 4.65 14.16
C VAL A 181 -37.64 3.77 13.10
N LEU A 182 -37.44 4.26 11.87
CA LEU A 182 -36.72 3.49 10.84
C LEU A 182 -35.25 3.23 11.20
N ILE A 183 -34.56 4.20 11.80
CA ILE A 183 -33.19 4.01 12.29
C ILE A 183 -33.17 2.92 13.37
N VAL A 184 -34.08 3.00 14.35
CA VAL A 184 -34.17 2.00 15.43
C VAL A 184 -34.52 0.61 14.89
N LEU A 185 -35.53 0.51 14.03
CA LEU A 185 -35.92 -0.76 13.41
C LEU A 185 -34.79 -1.33 12.56
N GLY A 186 -34.07 -0.49 11.81
CA GLY A 186 -32.88 -0.91 11.06
C GLY A 186 -31.79 -1.44 11.97
N ALA A 187 -31.53 -0.78 13.11
CA ALA A 187 -30.53 -1.21 14.08
C ALA A 187 -30.91 -2.55 14.75
N LEU A 188 -32.21 -2.76 15.02
CA LEU A 188 -32.71 -4.02 15.57
C LEU A 188 -32.75 -5.16 14.54
N ALA A 189 -32.96 -4.82 13.26
CA ALA A 189 -33.01 -5.80 12.17
C ALA A 189 -31.61 -6.21 11.69
N TYR A 190 -30.64 -5.30 11.76
CA TYR A 190 -29.27 -5.58 11.34
C TYR A 190 -28.58 -6.52 12.33
N ARG A 191 -28.07 -7.64 11.81
CA ARG A 191 -27.23 -8.57 12.55
C ARG A 191 -25.80 -8.45 12.04
N PRO A 192 -24.89 -7.78 12.78
CA PRO A 192 -23.50 -7.72 12.38
C PRO A 192 -22.91 -9.13 12.36
N ILE A 193 -21.90 -9.32 11.52
CA ILE A 193 -21.08 -10.53 11.59
C ILE A 193 -20.27 -10.44 12.88
N GLU A 194 -20.43 -11.44 13.74
CA GLU A 194 -19.64 -11.55 14.95
C GLU A 194 -18.19 -11.92 14.57
N LEU A 195 -17.25 -11.12 15.06
CA LEU A 195 -15.82 -11.35 14.94
C LEU A 195 -15.36 -12.14 16.16
N ALA A 196 -14.80 -13.32 15.93
CA ALA A 196 -14.25 -14.16 16.98
C ALA A 196 -12.83 -13.70 17.34
N ASN A 197 -12.75 -12.69 18.20
CA ASN A 197 -11.48 -12.13 18.69
C ASN A 197 -10.92 -12.93 19.88
N THR A 198 -10.87 -14.25 19.73
CA THR A 198 -10.40 -15.19 20.76
C THR A 198 -9.36 -16.09 20.16
N LEU A 199 -8.28 -16.34 20.90
CA LEU A 199 -7.31 -17.36 20.52
C LEU A 199 -8.01 -18.74 20.55
N PRO A 200 -7.59 -19.69 19.69
CA PRO A 200 -8.06 -21.07 19.77
C PRO A 200 -7.96 -21.67 21.18
N GLU A 201 -8.86 -22.58 21.54
CA GLU A 201 -8.85 -23.21 22.88
C GLU A 201 -7.56 -24.00 23.16
N ASP A 202 -6.92 -24.48 22.10
CA ASP A 202 -5.67 -25.22 22.11
C ASP A 202 -4.43 -24.33 21.95
N TYR A 203 -4.58 -23.00 22.06
CA TYR A 203 -3.49 -22.05 21.89
C TYR A 203 -2.43 -22.18 22.98
N VAL A 204 -1.17 -22.33 22.57
CA VAL A 204 -0.04 -22.49 23.49
C VAL A 204 0.67 -21.14 23.72
N PHE A 205 0.76 -20.73 24.99
CA PHE A 205 1.47 -19.54 25.45
C PHE A 205 2.93 -19.85 25.80
N ALA A 206 3.71 -20.32 24.83
CA ALA A 206 5.09 -20.77 25.04
C ALA A 206 6.03 -19.70 25.63
N TYR A 207 5.69 -18.42 25.45
CA TYR A 207 6.51 -17.25 25.82
C TYR A 207 5.84 -16.35 26.89
N GLY A 208 4.75 -16.83 27.51
CA GLY A 208 4.00 -16.08 28.53
C GLY A 208 2.62 -15.62 28.05
N GLU A 209 1.67 -15.52 29.00
CA GLU A 209 0.28 -15.14 28.71
C GLU A 209 0.14 -13.67 28.29
N ASP A 210 1.07 -12.82 28.70
CA ASP A 210 1.14 -11.40 28.36
C ASP A 210 1.75 -11.13 26.98
N GLN A 211 2.33 -12.14 26.34
CA GLN A 211 2.99 -12.06 25.04
C GLN A 211 2.52 -13.18 24.09
N PRO A 212 1.23 -13.21 23.72
CA PRO A 212 0.67 -14.32 22.93
C PRO A 212 1.40 -14.52 21.60
N PHE A 213 1.85 -13.44 20.97
CA PHE A 213 2.45 -13.46 19.63
C PHE A 213 3.99 -13.58 19.62
N ALA A 214 4.62 -13.66 20.78
CA ALA A 214 6.06 -13.89 20.87
C ALA A 214 6.45 -15.22 20.17
N PRO A 215 7.67 -15.29 19.59
CA PRO A 215 8.76 -14.31 19.67
C PRO A 215 8.68 -13.17 18.63
N SER A 216 7.55 -13.01 17.93
CA SER A 216 7.32 -11.76 17.20
C SER A 216 7.03 -10.62 18.17
N LEU A 217 7.51 -9.41 17.83
CA LEU A 217 7.21 -8.21 18.59
C LEU A 217 5.90 -7.53 18.15
N ALA A 218 5.17 -8.15 17.22
CA ALA A 218 3.90 -7.64 16.73
C ALA A 218 2.82 -7.76 17.80
N ARG A 219 2.02 -6.70 17.98
CA ARG A 219 0.99 -6.63 19.02
C ARG A 219 -0.32 -6.13 18.46
N THR A 220 -1.41 -6.54 19.09
CA THR A 220 -2.73 -5.93 18.92
C THR A 220 -2.94 -4.87 20.00
N ASP A 221 -3.76 -3.85 19.71
CA ASP A 221 -4.15 -2.83 20.69
C ASP A 221 -5.00 -3.37 21.86
N THR A 222 -5.60 -4.55 21.70
CA THR A 222 -6.32 -5.26 22.75
C THR A 222 -5.43 -6.20 23.58
N GLY A 223 -4.22 -6.50 23.10
CA GLY A 223 -3.35 -7.55 23.64
C GLY A 223 -3.83 -8.98 23.37
N GLY A 224 -4.96 -9.16 22.67
CA GLY A 224 -5.55 -10.47 22.36
C GLY A 224 -5.65 -10.74 20.85
N ALA A 225 -6.30 -11.84 20.48
CA ALA A 225 -6.50 -12.22 19.08
C ALA A 225 -7.41 -11.25 18.32
N PHE A 226 -7.23 -11.23 17.01
CA PHE A 226 -8.20 -10.71 16.06
C PHE A 226 -8.74 -11.82 15.18
N ASP A 227 -10.04 -11.75 14.87
CA ASP A 227 -10.63 -12.57 13.82
C ASP A 227 -9.90 -12.33 12.49
N ALA A 228 -9.50 -13.39 11.79
CA ALA A 228 -8.74 -13.29 10.54
C ALA A 228 -9.44 -12.41 9.48
N ARG A 229 -10.78 -12.41 9.44
CA ARG A 229 -11.57 -11.60 8.52
C ARG A 229 -11.41 -10.10 8.76
N SER A 230 -10.97 -9.72 9.96
CA SER A 230 -10.79 -8.31 10.34
C SER A 230 -9.54 -7.66 9.75
N LEU A 231 -8.58 -8.45 9.26
CA LEU A 231 -7.40 -7.96 8.55
C LEU A 231 -7.33 -8.47 7.10
N ALA A 232 -8.32 -9.23 6.64
CA ALA A 232 -8.42 -9.72 5.26
C ALA A 232 -9.43 -8.88 4.43
N GLY A 233 -9.62 -9.26 3.17
CA GLY A 233 -10.59 -8.67 2.25
C GLY A 233 -10.03 -7.58 1.33
N SER A 234 -8.73 -7.63 1.00
CA SER A 234 -8.04 -6.62 0.19
C SER A 234 -8.70 -6.37 -1.18
N GLU A 235 -9.26 -7.41 -1.82
CA GLU A 235 -9.99 -7.26 -3.09
C GLU A 235 -11.17 -6.27 -3.00
N SER A 236 -11.77 -6.14 -1.82
CA SER A 236 -12.88 -5.22 -1.61
C SER A 236 -12.47 -3.75 -1.73
N CYS A 237 -11.20 -3.41 -1.49
CA CYS A 237 -10.67 -2.05 -1.63
C CYS A 237 -10.69 -1.58 -3.09
N GLY A 238 -10.38 -2.48 -4.03
CA GLY A 238 -10.46 -2.22 -5.46
C GLY A 238 -11.88 -2.31 -6.00
N SER A 239 -12.83 -2.81 -5.20
CA SER A 239 -14.20 -2.93 -5.66
C SER A 239 -14.88 -1.56 -5.74
N ALA A 240 -15.69 -1.38 -6.80
CA ALA A 240 -16.47 -0.16 -7.02
C ALA A 240 -15.68 1.08 -7.50
N GLY A 241 -14.52 0.87 -8.14
CA GLY A 241 -13.77 1.93 -8.83
C GLY A 241 -13.00 2.87 -7.92
N CYS A 242 -12.56 2.40 -6.74
CA CYS A 242 -11.90 3.25 -5.74
C CYS A 242 -10.37 3.09 -5.66
N HIS A 243 -9.86 1.86 -5.71
CA HIS A 243 -8.43 1.53 -5.59
C HIS A 243 -8.03 0.43 -6.59
N GLU A 244 -8.58 0.46 -7.81
CA GLU A 244 -8.41 -0.62 -8.77
C GLU A 244 -6.94 -0.79 -9.18
N ALA A 245 -6.23 0.33 -9.40
CA ALA A 245 -4.81 0.29 -9.76
C ALA A 245 -3.97 -0.26 -8.60
N ILE A 246 -4.19 0.24 -7.39
CA ILE A 246 -3.45 -0.18 -6.18
C ILE A 246 -3.63 -1.67 -5.90
N VAL A 247 -4.85 -2.19 -6.02
CA VAL A 247 -5.10 -3.63 -5.81
C VAL A 247 -4.41 -4.46 -6.88
N ALA A 248 -4.46 -4.06 -8.15
CA ALA A 248 -3.78 -4.78 -9.23
C ALA A 248 -2.26 -4.84 -9.02
N GLU A 249 -1.66 -3.73 -8.58
CA GLU A 249 -0.23 -3.65 -8.25
C GLU A 249 0.15 -4.54 -7.06
N TRP A 250 -0.65 -4.52 -5.99
CA TRP A 250 -0.42 -5.34 -4.80
C TRP A 250 -0.55 -6.84 -5.09
N GLN A 251 -1.50 -7.26 -5.94
CA GLN A 251 -1.77 -8.67 -6.27
C GLN A 251 -0.57 -9.42 -6.85
N VAL A 252 0.37 -8.72 -7.49
CA VAL A 252 1.60 -9.32 -8.05
C VAL A 252 2.84 -9.07 -7.19
N SER A 253 2.69 -8.36 -6.07
CA SER A 253 3.80 -7.98 -5.20
C SER A 253 4.21 -9.08 -4.23
N ALA A 254 5.48 -9.07 -3.80
CA ALA A 254 5.97 -10.00 -2.78
C ALA A 254 5.23 -9.86 -1.44
N HIS A 255 4.63 -8.71 -1.13
CA HIS A 255 3.86 -8.50 0.10
C HIS A 255 2.58 -9.35 0.13
N ARG A 256 1.80 -9.38 -0.96
CA ARG A 256 0.61 -10.22 -1.07
C ARG A 256 0.93 -11.71 -0.95
N TRP A 257 2.08 -12.11 -1.48
CA TRP A 257 2.51 -13.51 -1.49
C TRP A 257 3.46 -13.86 -0.34
N ALA A 258 3.68 -12.96 0.63
CA ALA A 258 4.67 -13.15 1.68
C ALA A 258 4.42 -14.41 2.52
N ALA A 259 3.15 -14.76 2.74
CA ALA A 259 2.77 -16.00 3.39
C ALA A 259 2.80 -17.20 2.44
N MET A 260 2.52 -17.03 1.14
CA MET A 260 2.41 -18.16 0.20
C MET A 260 3.72 -18.51 -0.51
N ASP A 261 4.76 -17.67 -0.40
CA ASP A 261 6.08 -17.93 -0.98
C ASP A 261 6.53 -19.38 -0.69
N PRO A 262 6.71 -20.23 -1.72
CA PRO A 262 7.05 -21.64 -1.52
C PRO A 262 8.36 -21.83 -0.75
N GLY A 263 9.34 -20.94 -0.92
CA GLY A 263 10.59 -20.97 -0.16
C GLY A 263 10.35 -20.71 1.33
N PHE A 264 9.57 -19.67 1.62
CA PHE A 264 9.15 -19.35 2.99
C PHE A 264 8.37 -20.50 3.65
N GLN A 265 7.39 -21.08 2.95
CA GLN A 265 6.58 -22.20 3.44
C GLN A 265 7.44 -23.40 3.85
N LYS A 266 8.49 -23.72 3.07
CA LYS A 266 9.43 -24.79 3.40
C LYS A 266 10.31 -24.42 4.61
N VAL A 267 10.87 -23.22 4.65
CA VAL A 267 11.71 -22.77 5.77
C VAL A 267 10.93 -22.74 7.08
N GLN A 268 9.70 -22.22 7.10
CA GLN A 268 8.88 -22.23 8.32
C GLN A 268 8.56 -23.65 8.79
N THR A 269 8.37 -24.59 7.86
CA THR A 269 8.13 -26.01 8.20
C THR A 269 9.36 -26.63 8.85
N VAL A 270 10.57 -26.30 8.36
CA VAL A 270 11.83 -26.73 8.98
C VAL A 270 11.94 -26.18 10.40
N MET A 271 11.67 -24.88 10.59
CA MET A 271 11.68 -24.25 11.92
C MET A 271 10.68 -24.91 12.87
N ALA A 272 9.44 -25.12 12.43
CA ALA A 272 8.40 -25.75 13.23
C ALA A 272 8.76 -27.19 13.64
N THR A 273 9.39 -27.94 12.73
CA THR A 273 9.82 -29.32 12.99
C THR A 273 10.95 -29.37 14.03
N GLN A 274 11.86 -28.39 14.02
CA GLN A 274 13.01 -28.35 14.92
C GLN A 274 12.67 -27.76 16.29
N ASN A 275 11.94 -26.64 16.30
CA ASN A 275 11.78 -25.78 17.48
C ASN A 275 10.32 -25.68 17.97
N GLY A 276 9.39 -26.36 17.31
CA GLY A 276 7.97 -26.30 17.61
C GLY A 276 7.23 -25.23 16.78
N PRO A 277 5.95 -25.43 16.45
CA PRO A 277 5.11 -24.49 15.69
C PRO A 277 5.05 -23.06 16.22
N GLU A 278 5.09 -22.84 17.54
CA GLU A 278 5.02 -21.51 18.16
C GLU A 278 6.23 -20.64 17.80
N SER A 279 7.38 -21.26 17.57
CA SER A 279 8.60 -20.55 17.16
C SER A 279 8.42 -19.82 15.82
N THR A 280 7.52 -20.31 14.95
CA THR A 280 7.21 -19.69 13.64
C THR A 280 6.47 -18.35 13.76
N ARG A 281 5.96 -18.00 14.95
CA ARG A 281 5.39 -16.67 15.20
C ARG A 281 6.41 -15.57 14.93
N TYR A 282 7.71 -15.83 15.16
CA TYR A 282 8.82 -14.97 14.75
C TYR A 282 8.67 -14.44 13.31
N CYS A 283 8.36 -15.34 12.38
CA CYS A 283 8.20 -15.03 10.97
C CYS A 283 6.83 -14.40 10.67
N GLY A 284 5.80 -14.83 11.40
CA GLY A 284 4.41 -14.43 11.18
C GLY A 284 4.17 -12.94 11.28
N GLY A 285 4.90 -12.22 12.12
CA GLY A 285 4.75 -10.77 12.24
C GLY A 285 5.08 -10.01 10.94
N CYS A 286 5.99 -10.53 10.12
CA CYS A 286 6.40 -9.90 8.86
C CYS A 286 5.72 -10.54 7.64
N HIS A 287 5.58 -11.87 7.62
CA HIS A 287 5.12 -12.60 6.44
C HIS A 287 3.62 -12.87 6.42
N ASP A 288 3.00 -13.04 7.59
CA ASP A 288 1.65 -13.56 7.71
C ASP A 288 0.92 -12.98 8.95
N PRO A 289 0.71 -11.63 9.00
CA PRO A 289 0.15 -10.99 10.18
C PRO A 289 -1.27 -11.45 10.49
N ILE A 290 -2.05 -11.80 9.45
CA ILE A 290 -3.43 -12.28 9.60
C ILE A 290 -3.45 -13.56 10.44
N SER A 291 -2.63 -14.56 10.07
CA SER A 291 -2.60 -15.84 10.78
C SER A 291 -1.93 -15.73 12.15
N LEU A 292 -0.98 -14.82 12.31
CA LEU A 292 -0.38 -14.52 13.61
C LEU A 292 -1.46 -14.05 14.59
N PHE A 293 -2.21 -13.00 14.23
CA PHE A 293 -3.20 -12.40 15.12
C PHE A 293 -4.47 -13.24 15.30
N SER A 294 -4.78 -14.14 14.37
CA SER A 294 -5.86 -15.12 14.54
C SER A 294 -5.45 -16.36 15.35
N GLY A 295 -4.18 -16.48 15.71
CA GLY A 295 -3.67 -17.60 16.52
C GLY A 295 -3.43 -18.91 15.76
N THR A 296 -3.32 -18.87 14.42
CA THR A 296 -3.14 -20.09 13.60
C THR A 296 -1.70 -20.64 13.63
N LYS A 297 -0.71 -19.85 14.08
CA LYS A 297 0.68 -20.31 14.27
C LYS A 297 0.84 -21.06 15.60
N ASN A 298 0.31 -22.27 15.66
CA ASN A 298 0.16 -23.08 16.87
C ASN A 298 0.32 -24.59 16.60
N VAL A 299 0.55 -25.39 17.65
CA VAL A 299 0.90 -26.83 17.56
C VAL A 299 -0.07 -27.70 16.77
N PHE A 300 -1.35 -27.35 16.76
CA PHE A 300 -2.41 -28.17 16.16
C PHE A 300 -2.91 -27.64 14.81
N ALA A 301 -2.24 -26.64 14.23
CA ALA A 301 -2.55 -26.13 12.90
C ALA A 301 -1.65 -26.82 11.84
N GLU A 302 -2.24 -27.65 10.98
CA GLU A 302 -1.50 -28.46 9.99
C GLU A 302 -0.63 -27.61 9.04
N ASP A 303 -1.12 -26.44 8.63
CA ASP A 303 -0.45 -25.59 7.61
C ASP A 303 0.27 -24.35 8.20
N LEU A 304 0.26 -24.18 9.53
CA LEU A 304 0.85 -23.01 10.26
C LEU A 304 0.40 -21.63 9.74
N THR A 305 -0.62 -21.60 8.89
CA THR A 305 -1.07 -20.47 8.09
C THR A 305 -2.57 -20.62 7.92
N GLY A 306 -3.35 -19.61 8.30
CA GLY A 306 -4.80 -19.62 8.08
C GLY A 306 -5.13 -19.30 6.63
N GLN A 307 -6.26 -19.78 6.11
CA GLN A 307 -6.66 -19.55 4.71
C GLN A 307 -6.64 -18.07 4.30
N HIS A 308 -7.12 -17.17 5.17
CA HIS A 308 -7.07 -15.72 4.91
C HIS A 308 -5.63 -15.18 4.85
N GLY A 309 -4.75 -15.61 5.75
CA GLY A 309 -3.34 -15.19 5.74
C GLY A 309 -2.57 -15.77 4.56
N TYR A 310 -2.80 -17.05 4.24
CA TYR A 310 -2.22 -17.70 3.06
C TYR A 310 -2.57 -16.94 1.77
N GLN A 311 -3.83 -16.52 1.63
CA GLN A 311 -4.31 -15.83 0.44
C GLN A 311 -3.97 -14.34 0.35
N GLU A 312 -3.54 -13.69 1.42
CA GLU A 312 -3.28 -12.24 1.37
C GLU A 312 -1.91 -11.81 1.93
N GLY A 313 -1.18 -12.68 2.63
CA GLY A 313 0.10 -12.35 3.25
C GLY A 313 0.02 -11.04 4.05
N VAL A 314 0.77 -10.04 3.59
CA VAL A 314 0.63 -8.65 4.05
C VAL A 314 -0.47 -7.97 3.23
N SER A 315 -1.69 -8.07 3.73
CA SER A 315 -2.90 -7.48 3.15
C SER A 315 -2.95 -5.95 3.25
N CYS A 316 -3.88 -5.32 2.51
CA CYS A 316 -4.15 -3.89 2.64
C CYS A 316 -4.41 -3.50 4.10
N LEU A 317 -5.23 -4.27 4.81
CA LEU A 317 -5.59 -3.97 6.19
C LEU A 317 -4.50 -4.37 7.18
N ALA A 318 -3.69 -5.40 6.91
CA ALA A 318 -2.54 -5.71 7.75
C ALA A 318 -1.56 -4.51 7.81
N CYS A 319 -1.35 -3.81 6.68
CA CYS A 319 -0.60 -2.56 6.65
C CYS A 319 -1.40 -1.39 7.21
N HIS A 320 -2.53 -1.03 6.59
CA HIS A 320 -3.25 0.21 6.90
C HIS A 320 -3.88 0.23 8.32
N ALA A 321 -3.99 -0.92 8.99
CA ALA A 321 -4.45 -0.99 10.38
C ALA A 321 -3.35 -0.73 11.43
N ILE A 322 -2.06 -0.74 11.05
CA ILE A 322 -0.96 -0.39 11.95
C ILE A 322 -1.13 1.05 12.44
N ARG A 323 -0.97 1.26 13.76
CA ARG A 323 -1.07 2.59 14.38
C ARG A 323 0.26 3.05 14.97
N GLU A 324 1.11 2.13 15.39
CA GLU A 324 2.40 2.43 16.00
C GLU A 324 3.46 1.48 15.44
N THR A 325 4.68 1.99 15.25
CA THR A 325 5.85 1.20 14.86
C THR A 325 7.05 1.58 15.73
N ASP A 326 8.02 0.69 15.82
CA ASP A 326 9.26 0.90 16.57
C ASP A 326 10.47 0.41 15.79
N LEU A 327 11.60 1.09 15.98
CA LEU A 327 12.85 0.89 15.24
C LEU A 327 13.69 -0.30 15.69
N LYS A 328 13.24 -1.10 16.67
CA LYS A 328 13.90 -2.37 17.03
C LYS A 328 13.85 -3.39 15.90
N GLY A 329 12.79 -3.39 15.08
CA GLY A 329 12.55 -4.41 14.05
C GLY A 329 11.78 -5.62 14.58
N ASN A 330 11.84 -6.76 13.88
CA ASN A 330 11.12 -8.01 14.22
C ASN A 330 9.61 -7.85 14.34
N ALA A 331 9.01 -7.13 13.39
CA ALA A 331 7.58 -6.80 13.38
C ALA A 331 7.13 -6.01 14.61
N ASN A 332 8.01 -5.17 15.19
CA ASN A 332 7.62 -4.35 16.35
C ASN A 332 6.68 -3.22 15.93
N TYR A 333 5.40 -3.55 15.84
CA TYR A 333 4.31 -2.64 15.54
C TYR A 333 3.06 -3.02 16.34
N VAL A 334 2.14 -2.05 16.47
CA VAL A 334 0.82 -2.26 17.07
C VAL A 334 -0.24 -2.08 16.00
N VAL A 335 -1.08 -3.11 15.83
CA VAL A 335 -2.24 -3.09 14.94
C VAL A 335 -3.53 -2.87 15.74
N SER A 336 -4.45 -2.08 15.17
CA SER A 336 -5.79 -1.91 15.72
C SER A 336 -6.84 -2.54 14.83
N GLN A 337 -7.84 -3.22 15.40
CA GLN A 337 -8.92 -3.77 14.60
C GLN A 337 -9.73 -2.64 13.94
N PRO A 338 -9.83 -2.60 12.59
CA PRO A 338 -10.59 -1.54 11.92
C PRO A 338 -12.09 -1.62 12.24
N GLU A 339 -12.70 -0.48 12.56
CA GLU A 339 -14.16 -0.36 12.62
C GLU A 339 -14.74 -0.48 11.21
N ARG A 340 -15.80 -1.28 11.06
CA ARG A 340 -16.34 -1.64 9.74
C ARG A 340 -17.63 -0.91 9.40
N TYR A 341 -17.78 -0.60 8.12
CA TYR A 341 -19.05 -0.18 7.54
C TYR A 341 -20.05 -1.34 7.54
N LEU A 342 -21.34 -0.97 7.56
CA LEU A 342 -22.45 -1.87 7.36
C LEU A 342 -22.21 -2.69 6.09
N PHE A 343 -22.35 -4.01 6.24
CA PHE A 343 -22.18 -4.98 5.16
C PHE A 343 -20.75 -5.10 4.61
N GLU A 344 -19.74 -4.46 5.20
CA GLU A 344 -18.36 -4.56 4.68
C GLU A 344 -17.83 -6.00 4.66
N LEU A 345 -18.20 -6.79 5.66
CA LEU A 345 -17.82 -8.20 5.77
C LEU A 345 -18.85 -9.17 5.17
N HIS A 346 -19.83 -8.69 4.39
CA HIS A 346 -20.90 -9.54 3.87
C HIS A 346 -20.35 -10.69 3.00
N GLN A 347 -21.09 -11.81 2.92
CA GLN A 347 -20.69 -12.92 2.06
C GLN A 347 -20.83 -12.56 0.57
N PRO A 348 -20.00 -13.12 -0.32
CA PRO A 348 -20.16 -12.98 -1.76
C PRO A 348 -21.60 -13.30 -2.23
N GLY A 349 -22.04 -12.67 -3.32
CA GLY A 349 -23.37 -12.91 -3.91
C GLY A 349 -24.52 -12.10 -3.32
N GLN A 350 -24.25 -11.09 -2.48
CA GLN A 350 -25.28 -10.19 -1.92
C GLN A 350 -25.19 -8.77 -2.53
N PRO A 351 -25.76 -8.53 -3.73
CA PRO A 351 -25.58 -7.27 -4.45
C PRO A 351 -26.16 -6.05 -3.73
N ALA A 352 -27.26 -6.22 -2.98
CA ALA A 352 -27.85 -5.13 -2.19
C ALA A 352 -26.95 -4.72 -1.00
N ALA A 353 -26.29 -5.69 -0.37
CA ALA A 353 -25.35 -5.46 0.72
C ALA A 353 -24.11 -4.70 0.20
N ARG A 354 -23.57 -5.13 -0.94
CA ARG A 354 -22.48 -4.45 -1.65
C ARG A 354 -22.84 -3.00 -2.00
N PHE A 355 -24.01 -2.81 -2.62
CA PHE A 355 -24.48 -1.49 -3.01
C PHE A 355 -24.56 -0.54 -1.80
N LEU A 356 -25.08 -1.03 -0.67
CA LEU A 356 -25.23 -0.21 0.53
C LEU A 356 -23.89 0.09 1.20
N ARG A 357 -22.96 -0.87 1.23
CA ARG A 357 -21.57 -0.67 1.66
C ARG A 357 -20.89 0.42 0.83
N ASP A 358 -20.92 0.29 -0.50
CA ASP A 358 -20.25 1.22 -1.42
C ASP A 358 -20.84 2.63 -1.29
N PHE A 359 -22.17 2.72 -1.19
CA PHE A 359 -22.86 3.98 -0.93
C PHE A 359 -22.41 4.61 0.39
N LEU A 360 -22.35 3.83 1.48
CA LEU A 360 -21.98 4.36 2.79
C LEU A 360 -20.53 4.85 2.86
N ILE A 361 -19.59 4.12 2.26
CA ILE A 361 -18.18 4.54 2.21
C ILE A 361 -18.06 5.88 1.46
N ARG A 362 -18.78 6.05 0.35
CA ARG A 362 -18.76 7.31 -0.43
C ARG A 362 -19.52 8.45 0.23
N ALA A 363 -20.70 8.18 0.80
CA ALA A 363 -21.55 9.18 1.44
C ALA A 363 -21.01 9.63 2.79
N TYR A 364 -20.24 8.78 3.46
CA TYR A 364 -19.68 9.05 4.77
C TYR A 364 -18.18 8.70 4.82
N PRO A 365 -17.33 9.36 4.00
CA PRO A 365 -15.95 8.94 3.75
C PRO A 365 -14.98 9.28 4.88
N ARG A 366 -15.37 10.14 5.83
CA ARG A 366 -14.47 10.63 6.89
C ARG A 366 -13.87 9.49 7.71
N GLN A 367 -14.70 8.51 8.11
CA GLN A 367 -14.22 7.34 8.85
C GLN A 367 -13.24 6.50 8.02
N HIS A 368 -13.54 6.26 6.74
CA HIS A 368 -12.66 5.51 5.85
C HIS A 368 -11.27 6.18 5.72
N VAL A 369 -11.23 7.49 5.48
CA VAL A 369 -9.97 8.23 5.35
C VAL A 369 -9.23 8.32 6.67
N GLU A 370 -9.90 8.60 7.80
CA GLU A 370 -9.25 8.71 9.11
C GLU A 370 -8.67 7.37 9.59
N SER A 371 -9.36 6.27 9.32
CA SER A 371 -8.93 4.94 9.77
C SER A 371 -7.82 4.33 8.91
N LEU A 372 -7.80 4.62 7.61
CA LEU A 372 -6.89 3.97 6.64
C LEU A 372 -5.85 4.92 6.02
N SER A 373 -6.04 6.24 6.08
CA SER A 373 -5.08 7.21 5.55
C SER A 373 -4.28 7.91 6.65
N LYS A 374 -3.15 7.31 7.05
CA LYS A 374 -2.33 7.76 8.21
C LYS A 374 -1.02 8.39 7.76
N ARG A 375 -0.53 9.36 8.53
CA ARG A 375 0.81 9.93 8.32
C ARG A 375 1.95 8.97 8.68
N ALA A 376 1.72 8.06 9.63
CA ALA A 376 2.76 7.17 10.16
C ALA A 376 3.45 6.32 9.07
N TYR A 377 2.69 5.76 8.12
CA TYR A 377 3.25 4.93 7.06
C TYR A 377 4.00 5.69 5.96
N LYS A 378 4.05 7.02 6.06
CA LYS A 378 4.78 7.88 5.11
C LYS A 378 6.23 8.10 5.53
N THR A 379 6.71 7.38 6.54
CA THR A 379 8.06 7.54 7.08
C THR A 379 8.84 6.22 6.98
N PRO A 380 10.17 6.24 6.86
CA PRO A 380 11.00 5.03 6.80
C PRO A 380 10.87 4.14 8.04
N GLU A 381 10.56 4.73 9.20
CA GLU A 381 10.29 4.06 10.47
C GLU A 381 9.16 3.03 10.35
N TYR A 382 8.22 3.25 9.45
CA TYR A 382 7.14 2.31 9.19
C TYR A 382 7.65 1.03 8.55
N CYS A 383 8.46 1.17 7.49
CA CYS A 383 9.08 0.03 6.81
C CYS A 383 10.06 -0.72 7.74
N ALA A 384 10.75 0.02 8.62
CA ALA A 384 11.72 -0.52 9.56
C ALA A 384 11.15 -1.54 10.55
N ALA A 385 9.85 -1.49 10.84
CA ALA A 385 9.21 -2.48 11.71
C ALA A 385 9.42 -3.92 11.20
N CYS A 386 9.37 -4.11 9.87
CA CYS A 386 9.57 -5.42 9.24
C CYS A 386 10.93 -5.54 8.53
N HIS A 387 11.46 -4.45 7.96
CA HIS A 387 12.75 -4.42 7.25
C HIS A 387 13.93 -4.08 8.16
N LYS A 388 13.81 -4.45 9.43
CA LYS A 388 14.91 -4.55 10.38
C LYS A 388 14.65 -5.79 11.21
N GLN A 389 15.68 -6.62 11.36
CA GLN A 389 15.56 -7.94 11.93
C GLN A 389 16.79 -8.28 12.77
N PHE A 390 16.55 -8.87 13.93
CA PHE A 390 17.57 -9.43 14.79
C PHE A 390 17.09 -10.77 15.34
N ILE A 391 18.02 -11.57 15.84
CA ILE A 391 17.70 -12.71 16.69
C ILE A 391 18.37 -12.49 18.03
N ASP A 392 17.76 -12.97 19.09
CA ASP A 392 18.30 -12.88 20.43
C ASP A 392 18.30 -14.24 21.12
N GLN A 393 18.62 -14.25 22.41
CA GLN A 393 18.72 -15.47 23.19
C GLN A 393 17.40 -16.27 23.24
N GLU A 394 16.23 -15.63 23.08
CA GLU A 394 14.95 -16.34 23.05
C GLU A 394 14.80 -17.20 21.79
N VAL A 395 15.42 -16.79 20.69
CA VAL A 395 15.36 -17.51 19.40
C VAL A 395 16.56 -18.43 19.21
N ASN A 396 17.79 -17.95 19.46
CA ASN A 396 19.03 -18.69 19.17
C ASN A 396 19.72 -19.33 20.39
N GLN A 397 19.17 -19.15 21.59
CA GLN A 397 19.70 -19.70 22.85
C GLN A 397 21.10 -19.20 23.26
N VAL A 398 21.68 -18.23 22.53
CA VAL A 398 23.03 -17.72 22.77
C VAL A 398 23.02 -16.23 23.10
N GLY A 399 22.45 -15.38 22.23
CA GLY A 399 22.52 -13.94 22.42
C GLY A 399 22.14 -13.14 21.18
N TRP A 400 22.29 -11.83 21.28
CA TRP A 400 21.82 -10.91 20.24
C TRP A 400 22.71 -10.88 19.00
N VAL A 401 22.10 -11.02 17.82
CA VAL A 401 22.74 -10.92 16.51
C VAL A 401 21.88 -10.07 15.59
N GLN A 402 22.48 -9.04 14.98
CA GLN A 402 21.82 -8.30 13.91
C GLN A 402 21.76 -9.17 12.65
N LEU A 403 20.55 -9.38 12.13
CA LEU A 403 20.34 -9.97 10.82
C LEU A 403 20.17 -8.86 9.78
N GLN A 404 18.99 -8.77 9.16
CA GLN A 404 18.66 -7.78 8.15
C GLN A 404 18.53 -6.39 8.78
N ASN A 405 19.10 -5.36 8.18
CA ASN A 405 19.01 -4.00 8.72
C ASN A 405 19.11 -2.94 7.61
N GLN A 406 18.05 -2.81 6.83
CA GLN A 406 17.99 -1.86 5.72
C GLN A 406 17.85 -0.43 6.24
N TYR A 407 17.09 -0.22 7.32
CA TYR A 407 16.84 1.10 7.89
C TYR A 407 18.12 1.77 8.40
N ASP A 408 18.95 1.09 9.20
CA ASP A 408 20.16 1.75 9.74
C ASP A 408 21.21 1.99 8.64
N ASN A 409 21.25 1.12 7.62
CA ASN A 409 22.09 1.32 6.43
C ASN A 409 21.66 2.57 5.66
N TRP A 410 20.36 2.72 5.39
CA TRP A 410 19.80 3.92 4.77
C TRP A 410 20.04 5.17 5.63
N ARG A 411 19.75 5.08 6.93
CA ARG A 411 19.87 6.21 7.86
C ARG A 411 21.30 6.76 7.93
N LYS A 412 22.30 5.91 7.75
CA LYS A 412 23.74 6.27 7.74
C LYS A 412 24.28 6.58 6.35
N SER A 413 23.46 6.43 5.31
CA SER A 413 23.86 6.65 3.92
C SER A 413 23.85 8.13 3.53
N ARG A 414 24.37 8.42 2.34
CA ARG A 414 24.27 9.74 1.70
C ARG A 414 22.86 10.15 1.29
N TRP A 415 21.87 9.25 1.39
CA TRP A 415 20.49 9.49 0.95
C TRP A 415 19.59 10.03 2.05
N ASN A 416 20.05 9.98 3.29
CA ASN A 416 19.35 10.55 4.44
C ASN A 416 19.98 11.89 4.82
N HIS A 417 19.19 12.97 4.69
CA HIS A 417 19.56 14.31 5.13
C HIS A 417 18.58 14.76 6.23
N PRO A 418 18.89 14.47 7.51
CA PRO A 418 17.97 14.78 8.61
C PRO A 418 17.51 16.24 8.62
N GLY A 419 16.20 16.46 8.57
CA GLY A 419 15.59 17.79 8.53
C GLY A 419 15.51 18.43 7.14
N GLU A 420 15.99 17.76 6.09
CA GLU A 420 15.96 18.24 4.70
C GLU A 420 15.22 17.23 3.80
N PRO A 421 13.88 17.16 3.85
CA PRO A 421 13.10 16.16 3.11
C PRO A 421 13.27 16.27 1.59
N GLU A 422 13.45 17.48 1.07
CA GLU A 422 13.69 17.71 -0.37
C GLU A 422 15.00 17.07 -0.86
N LYS A 423 16.03 16.93 0.00
CA LYS A 423 17.27 16.24 -0.34
C LYS A 423 17.25 14.75 0.00
N THR A 424 16.40 14.35 0.93
CA THR A 424 16.26 12.96 1.36
C THR A 424 15.53 12.15 0.29
N ILE A 425 15.96 10.91 0.09
CA ILE A 425 15.23 9.88 -0.64
C ILE A 425 14.89 8.80 0.39
N GLU A 426 13.62 8.55 0.63
CA GLU A 426 13.15 7.53 1.57
C GLU A 426 12.84 6.22 0.85
N CYS A 427 12.42 5.21 1.61
CA CYS A 427 12.10 3.90 1.07
C CYS A 427 11.00 3.95 -0.01
N ARG A 428 10.04 4.87 0.13
CA ARG A 428 8.82 4.93 -0.67
C ARG A 428 9.05 5.55 -2.05
N GLU A 429 9.93 6.54 -2.17
CA GLU A 429 10.20 7.15 -3.48
C GLU A 429 10.90 6.14 -4.41
N CYS A 430 11.71 5.24 -3.86
CA CYS A 430 12.31 4.15 -4.63
C CYS A 430 11.37 2.95 -4.82
N HIS A 431 10.82 2.40 -3.73
CA HIS A 431 10.09 1.12 -3.79
C HIS A 431 8.59 1.27 -4.06
N MET A 432 8.04 2.47 -3.92
CA MET A 432 6.64 2.80 -4.20
C MET A 432 6.56 4.06 -5.09
N PRO A 433 7.22 4.04 -6.27
CA PRO A 433 7.33 5.21 -7.12
C PRO A 433 5.94 5.71 -7.53
N LEU A 434 5.85 7.01 -7.79
CA LEU A 434 4.58 7.61 -8.21
C LEU A 434 4.10 7.08 -9.57
N ALA A 435 2.84 6.67 -9.62
CA ALA A 435 2.13 6.27 -10.83
C ALA A 435 0.87 7.12 -11.03
N ASP A 436 0.52 7.42 -12.28
CA ASP A 436 -0.72 8.13 -12.61
C ASP A 436 -1.94 7.22 -12.36
N THR A 437 -3.01 7.77 -11.78
CA THR A 437 -4.24 7.00 -11.55
C THR A 437 -5.50 7.86 -11.61
N PRO A 438 -6.61 7.34 -12.18
CA PRO A 438 -7.92 7.96 -12.05
C PRO A 438 -8.60 7.64 -10.71
N ASP A 439 -7.99 6.80 -9.86
CA ASP A 439 -8.57 6.36 -8.60
C ASP A 439 -8.85 7.57 -7.66
N PRO A 440 -9.96 7.56 -6.88
CA PRO A 440 -10.27 8.61 -5.90
C PRO A 440 -9.23 8.78 -4.79
N ALA A 441 -8.32 7.82 -4.65
CA ALA A 441 -7.16 7.85 -3.76
C ALA A 441 -5.96 8.64 -4.33
N SER A 442 -6.11 9.24 -5.51
CA SER A 442 -5.11 10.13 -6.09
C SER A 442 -4.95 11.40 -5.26
N GLY A 443 -3.72 11.93 -5.26
CA GLY A 443 -3.34 13.12 -4.50
C GLY A 443 -3.11 12.86 -3.01
N ASP A 444 -2.09 13.51 -2.45
CA ASP A 444 -1.76 13.44 -1.02
C ASP A 444 -0.98 14.69 -0.60
N ASP A 445 -1.58 15.57 0.21
CA ASP A 445 -0.94 16.79 0.71
C ASP A 445 -0.09 16.58 1.96
N ALA A 446 -0.13 15.37 2.54
CA ALA A 446 0.65 14.99 3.70
C ALA A 446 1.92 14.20 3.34
N ASP A 447 2.15 13.91 2.06
CA ASP A 447 3.44 13.48 1.52
C ASP A 447 4.18 14.72 1.00
N TYR A 448 5.43 14.90 1.42
CA TYR A 448 6.18 16.16 1.22
C TYR A 448 6.44 16.48 -0.26
N ASN A 449 6.47 15.47 -1.13
CA ASN A 449 6.78 15.62 -2.55
C ASN A 449 5.51 15.60 -3.44
N ARG A 450 4.34 15.82 -2.84
CA ARG A 450 3.04 15.60 -3.48
C ARG A 450 2.06 16.73 -3.22
N SER A 451 0.94 16.71 -3.94
CA SER A 451 -0.16 17.65 -3.73
C SER A 451 -1.50 16.91 -3.75
N ALA A 452 -2.54 17.54 -3.21
CA ALA A 452 -3.89 16.98 -3.15
C ALA A 452 -4.52 16.69 -4.54
N ASP A 453 -3.96 17.27 -5.61
CA ASP A 453 -4.53 17.21 -6.96
C ASP A 453 -3.52 16.70 -8.02
N ASP A 454 -2.44 16.02 -7.59
CA ASP A 454 -1.39 15.55 -8.51
C ASP A 454 -1.82 14.41 -9.46
N GLY A 455 -2.98 13.80 -9.22
CA GLY A 455 -3.52 12.72 -10.05
C GLY A 455 -2.73 11.41 -9.95
N LYS A 456 -1.91 11.24 -8.91
CA LYS A 456 -1.00 10.10 -8.76
C LYS A 456 -1.29 9.29 -7.50
N HIS A 457 -0.75 8.09 -7.41
CA HIS A 457 -0.63 7.32 -6.17
C HIS A 457 0.78 6.72 -6.04
N ARG A 458 1.12 6.25 -4.84
CA ARG A 458 2.34 5.48 -4.58
C ARG A 458 2.13 4.04 -5.04
N SER A 459 2.89 3.55 -6.02
CA SER A 459 2.68 2.20 -6.57
C SER A 459 2.85 1.12 -5.50
N HIS A 460 1.95 0.14 -5.47
CA HIS A 460 1.99 -1.00 -4.54
C HIS A 460 2.62 -2.26 -5.15
N ARG A 461 3.45 -2.11 -6.20
CA ARG A 461 4.23 -3.21 -6.77
C ARG A 461 5.46 -3.58 -5.92
N PHE A 462 5.94 -2.64 -5.11
CA PHE A 462 7.12 -2.80 -4.25
C PHE A 462 8.35 -3.29 -5.04
N LEU A 463 8.69 -2.58 -6.13
CA LEU A 463 9.78 -2.99 -7.03
C LEU A 463 11.11 -3.12 -6.28
N ALA A 464 11.75 -4.27 -6.43
CA ALA A 464 13.04 -4.58 -5.80
C ALA A 464 13.76 -5.67 -6.59
N ALA A 465 13.87 -6.89 -6.06
CA ALA A 465 14.66 -7.96 -6.68
C ALA A 465 13.92 -9.31 -6.74
N ASN A 466 12.60 -9.32 -6.50
CA ASN A 466 11.83 -10.55 -6.46
C ASN A 466 11.20 -10.86 -7.83
N GLN A 467 11.92 -11.67 -8.62
CA GLN A 467 11.41 -12.28 -9.85
C GLN A 467 10.92 -13.71 -9.61
N MET A 468 11.41 -14.35 -8.55
CA MET A 468 11.18 -15.77 -8.27
C MET A 468 9.71 -16.07 -7.94
N ILE A 469 9.08 -15.29 -7.05
CA ILE A 469 7.68 -15.52 -6.66
C ILE A 469 6.74 -15.43 -7.86
N PRO A 470 6.75 -14.33 -8.66
CA PRO A 470 5.87 -14.24 -9.82
C PRO A 470 6.15 -15.32 -10.88
N ALA A 471 7.41 -15.70 -11.08
CA ALA A 471 7.79 -16.74 -12.03
C ALA A 471 7.35 -18.14 -11.58
N LEU A 472 7.64 -18.51 -10.33
CA LEU A 472 7.38 -19.86 -9.79
C LEU A 472 5.87 -20.12 -9.61
N LEU A 473 5.09 -19.09 -9.28
CA LEU A 473 3.66 -19.21 -9.06
C LEU A 473 2.81 -18.92 -10.30
N GLU A 474 3.44 -18.60 -11.44
CA GLU A 474 2.77 -18.28 -12.70
C GLU A 474 1.65 -17.23 -12.55
N LEU A 475 1.94 -16.14 -11.85
CA LEU A 475 0.93 -15.16 -11.46
C LEU A 475 0.33 -14.43 -12.67
N PRO A 476 -0.97 -14.08 -12.64
CA PRO A 476 -1.51 -13.09 -13.58
C PRO A 476 -0.75 -11.77 -13.46
N GLY A 477 -0.12 -11.30 -14.55
CA GLY A 477 0.74 -10.11 -14.53
C GLY A 477 2.20 -10.37 -14.12
N ALA A 478 2.62 -11.64 -13.97
CA ALA A 478 4.00 -12.01 -13.67
C ALA A 478 5.01 -11.45 -14.68
N GLU A 479 4.72 -11.57 -15.98
CA GLU A 479 5.62 -11.09 -17.05
C GLU A 479 5.93 -9.60 -16.90
N GLU A 480 4.90 -8.79 -16.67
CA GLU A 480 5.06 -7.35 -16.43
C GLU A 480 5.86 -7.09 -15.16
N GLN A 481 5.53 -7.74 -14.04
CA GLN A 481 6.24 -7.55 -12.78
C GLN A 481 7.73 -7.94 -12.89
N ILE A 482 8.04 -9.03 -13.60
CA ILE A 482 9.42 -9.48 -13.83
C ILE A 482 10.16 -8.47 -14.71
N ALA A 483 9.56 -8.03 -15.82
CA ALA A 483 10.17 -7.04 -16.71
C ALA A 483 10.46 -5.72 -15.98
N LEU A 484 9.51 -5.22 -15.18
CA LEU A 484 9.70 -4.03 -14.35
C LEU A 484 10.78 -4.24 -13.28
N THR A 485 10.86 -5.43 -12.69
CA THR A 485 11.91 -5.78 -11.71
C THR A 485 13.29 -5.84 -12.37
N GLU A 486 13.41 -6.37 -13.58
CA GLU A 486 14.66 -6.34 -14.34
C GLU A 486 15.10 -4.91 -14.68
N GLN A 487 14.18 -4.08 -15.18
CA GLN A 487 14.45 -2.65 -15.41
C GLN A 487 14.87 -1.95 -14.13
N TRP A 488 14.24 -2.27 -12.99
CA TRP A 488 14.61 -1.73 -11.69
C TRP A 488 16.04 -2.13 -11.28
N LEU A 489 16.37 -3.43 -11.39
CA LEU A 489 17.71 -3.95 -11.07
C LEU A 489 18.80 -3.36 -11.96
N ARG A 490 18.50 -3.14 -13.25
CA ARG A 490 19.40 -2.47 -14.20
C ARG A 490 19.47 -0.95 -14.01
N GLY A 491 18.63 -0.37 -13.14
CA GLY A 491 18.55 1.08 -12.94
C GLY A 491 17.94 1.84 -14.13
N GLU A 492 17.18 1.14 -14.98
CA GLU A 492 16.50 1.66 -16.17
C GLU A 492 15.06 2.12 -15.87
N TYR A 493 14.47 1.64 -14.78
CA TYR A 493 13.11 2.04 -14.39
C TYR A 493 13.07 3.55 -14.05
N PRO A 494 12.19 4.33 -14.70
CA PRO A 494 12.14 5.77 -14.49
C PRO A 494 11.49 6.12 -13.15
N VAL A 495 12.14 6.99 -12.38
CA VAL A 495 11.56 7.57 -11.15
C VAL A 495 11.69 9.10 -11.21
N PRO A 496 10.80 9.78 -11.96
CA PRO A 496 10.95 11.22 -12.23
C PRO A 496 11.01 12.10 -10.99
N GLU A 497 10.39 11.66 -9.88
CA GLU A 497 10.31 12.44 -8.64
C GLU A 497 11.63 12.54 -7.85
N ILE A 498 12.62 11.71 -8.18
CA ILE A 498 13.96 11.68 -7.55
C ILE A 498 15.09 11.56 -8.57
N GLU A 499 14.80 11.70 -9.86
CA GLU A 499 15.77 11.52 -10.95
C GLU A 499 16.95 12.50 -10.85
N ASP A 500 16.70 13.71 -10.36
CA ASP A 500 17.69 14.76 -10.16
C ASP A 500 18.60 14.54 -8.93
N LYS A 501 18.27 13.55 -8.08
CA LYS A 501 19.00 13.27 -6.83
C LYS A 501 20.07 12.18 -6.95
N TRP A 502 20.09 11.41 -8.03
CA TRP A 502 21.07 10.35 -8.28
C TRP A 502 21.79 10.50 -9.62
N ALA A 503 22.90 9.79 -9.81
CA ALA A 503 23.62 9.82 -11.08
C ALA A 503 22.97 8.87 -12.11
N PRO A 504 23.05 9.22 -13.42
CA PRO A 504 22.53 8.37 -14.49
C PRO A 504 23.30 7.04 -14.58
N GLY A 505 22.70 6.08 -15.29
CA GLY A 505 23.27 4.74 -15.48
C GLY A 505 22.72 3.68 -14.51
N PRO A 506 23.42 2.54 -14.38
CA PRO A 506 22.92 1.40 -13.62
C PRO A 506 22.71 1.69 -12.13
N ALA A 507 21.86 0.88 -11.48
CA ALA A 507 21.66 0.97 -10.03
C ALA A 507 22.95 0.66 -9.26
N VAL A 508 23.69 -0.34 -9.74
CA VAL A 508 25.05 -0.67 -9.35
C VAL A 508 25.82 -0.89 -10.65
N SER A 509 26.88 -0.12 -10.88
CA SER A 509 27.66 -0.22 -12.11
C SER A 509 28.88 -1.11 -11.92
N VAL A 510 29.31 -1.76 -13.01
CA VAL A 510 30.63 -2.37 -13.14
C VAL A 510 31.43 -1.57 -14.17
N ALA A 511 32.71 -1.31 -13.88
CA ALA A 511 33.67 -0.67 -14.78
C ALA A 511 34.96 -1.48 -14.80
N LEU A 512 35.72 -1.41 -15.90
CA LEU A 512 36.97 -2.14 -16.08
C LEU A 512 38.18 -1.20 -16.04
N GLU A 513 39.19 -1.56 -15.24
CA GLU A 513 40.54 -0.99 -15.25
C GLU A 513 41.50 -2.08 -15.76
N LEU A 514 42.15 -1.84 -16.90
CA LEU A 514 42.99 -2.81 -17.62
C LEU A 514 44.10 -2.10 -18.40
N PRO A 515 45.21 -2.77 -18.72
CA PRO A 515 46.27 -2.19 -19.54
C PRO A 515 45.77 -1.96 -20.98
N GLU A 516 46.24 -0.88 -21.63
CA GLU A 516 45.94 -0.62 -23.04
C GLU A 516 46.52 -1.70 -23.96
N SER A 517 47.69 -2.25 -23.61
CA SER A 517 48.34 -3.31 -24.37
C SER A 517 49.13 -4.28 -23.50
N VAL A 518 49.37 -5.48 -24.02
CA VAL A 518 50.17 -6.55 -23.38
C VAL A 518 51.00 -7.31 -24.41
N ALA A 519 52.16 -7.82 -24.02
CA ALA A 519 52.93 -8.71 -24.90
C ALA A 519 52.52 -10.19 -24.71
N PRO A 520 52.62 -11.02 -25.78
CA PRO A 520 52.38 -12.46 -25.67
C PRO A 520 53.21 -13.11 -24.56
N GLY A 521 52.58 -13.93 -23.73
CA GLY A 521 53.20 -14.58 -22.57
C GLY A 521 53.34 -13.73 -21.31
N GLU A 522 52.95 -12.45 -21.32
CA GLU A 522 52.92 -11.60 -20.12
C GLU A 522 51.63 -11.77 -19.31
N THR A 523 51.69 -11.43 -18.03
CA THR A 523 50.51 -11.48 -17.15
C THR A 523 49.65 -10.24 -17.38
N VAL A 524 48.40 -10.46 -17.79
CA VAL A 524 47.36 -9.44 -17.85
C VAL A 524 46.76 -9.27 -16.47
N LYS A 525 46.59 -8.02 -16.03
CA LYS A 525 45.87 -7.66 -14.81
C LYS A 525 44.62 -6.88 -15.19
N VAL A 526 43.46 -7.36 -14.76
CA VAL A 526 42.18 -6.70 -14.97
C VAL A 526 41.55 -6.46 -13.61
N LYS A 527 41.01 -5.28 -13.39
CA LYS A 527 40.25 -4.94 -12.20
C LYS A 527 38.85 -4.51 -12.58
N ALA A 528 37.85 -5.20 -12.05
CA ALA A 528 36.45 -4.83 -12.19
C ALA A 528 36.04 -4.01 -10.95
N VAL A 529 35.69 -2.74 -11.16
CA VAL A 529 35.24 -1.81 -10.11
C VAL A 529 33.72 -1.80 -10.09
N VAL A 530 33.13 -2.19 -8.96
CA VAL A 530 31.68 -2.23 -8.74
C VAL A 530 31.28 -1.04 -7.88
N THR A 531 30.34 -0.20 -8.33
CA THR A 531 29.96 1.06 -7.65
C THR A 531 28.47 1.12 -7.37
N SER A 532 28.10 1.37 -6.10
CA SER A 532 26.71 1.55 -5.67
C SER A 532 26.25 2.96 -6.03
N ASN A 533 25.48 3.07 -7.11
CA ASN A 533 25.10 4.36 -7.68
C ASN A 533 23.74 4.86 -7.16
N LYS A 534 22.72 4.00 -7.17
CA LYS A 534 21.32 4.35 -6.82
C LYS A 534 20.79 3.66 -5.56
N VAL A 535 21.58 2.81 -4.90
CA VAL A 535 21.10 1.98 -3.79
C VAL A 535 21.17 2.74 -2.45
N GLY A 536 20.03 2.80 -1.75
CA GLY A 536 19.84 3.49 -0.47
C GLY A 536 20.46 2.82 0.75
N HIS A 537 20.62 1.50 0.68
CA HIS A 537 21.13 0.60 1.72
C HIS A 537 22.27 -0.27 1.16
N ASP A 538 22.85 -1.15 1.97
CA ASP A 538 23.86 -2.11 1.48
C ASP A 538 23.36 -2.87 0.24
N PHE A 539 24.25 -3.18 -0.69
CA PHE A 539 23.96 -3.97 -1.88
C PHE A 539 24.79 -5.26 -1.92
N PRO A 540 24.18 -6.42 -2.21
CA PRO A 540 22.76 -6.69 -2.05
C PRO A 540 22.35 -6.54 -0.57
N THR A 541 21.05 -6.58 -0.30
CA THR A 541 20.50 -6.58 1.08
C THR A 541 19.43 -7.66 1.24
N GLY A 542 18.96 -7.83 2.48
CA GLY A 542 18.05 -8.91 2.87
C GLY A 542 18.83 -10.08 3.47
N PRO A 543 18.36 -11.32 3.30
CA PRO A 543 19.09 -12.52 3.72
C PRO A 543 20.27 -12.77 2.78
N LEU A 544 21.46 -12.30 3.18
CA LEU A 544 22.71 -12.46 2.40
C LEU A 544 23.27 -13.88 2.42
N ASP A 545 22.68 -14.76 3.22
CA ASP A 545 22.95 -16.19 3.23
C ASP A 545 22.30 -16.93 2.05
N ILE A 546 21.25 -16.37 1.44
CA ILE A 546 20.54 -16.99 0.30
C ILE A 546 20.64 -16.16 -1.00
N ILE A 547 20.80 -14.84 -0.88
CA ILE A 547 20.92 -13.94 -2.03
C ILE A 547 22.37 -13.93 -2.52
N GLN A 548 22.55 -13.96 -3.84
CA GLN A 548 23.88 -13.92 -4.45
C GLN A 548 23.96 -12.84 -5.52
N SER A 549 24.98 -11.99 -5.42
CA SER A 549 25.41 -11.12 -6.51
C SER A 549 26.91 -11.28 -6.71
N TRP A 550 27.36 -11.42 -7.96
CA TRP A 550 28.76 -11.72 -8.26
C TRP A 550 29.20 -11.06 -9.56
N VAL A 551 30.51 -10.94 -9.73
CA VAL A 551 31.13 -10.48 -10.97
C VAL A 551 31.55 -11.70 -11.78
N GLU A 552 31.00 -11.83 -12.98
CA GLU A 552 31.48 -12.74 -14.01
C GLU A 552 32.44 -11.96 -14.93
N LEU A 553 33.64 -12.51 -15.15
CA LEU A 553 34.62 -11.99 -16.09
C LEU A 553 34.87 -13.03 -17.18
N GLU A 554 34.72 -12.62 -18.43
CA GLU A 554 35.03 -13.43 -19.60
C GLU A 554 36.04 -12.68 -20.48
N VAL A 555 37.08 -13.39 -20.94
CA VAL A 555 38.08 -12.86 -21.86
C VAL A 555 38.17 -13.78 -23.07
N ARG A 556 38.01 -13.22 -24.27
CA ARG A 556 38.11 -13.93 -25.55
C ARG A 556 39.13 -13.28 -26.45
N ASP A 557 39.70 -14.04 -27.38
CA ASP A 557 40.52 -13.48 -28.47
C ASP A 557 39.66 -13.08 -29.69
N ASP A 558 40.30 -12.59 -30.76
CA ASP A 558 39.64 -12.20 -32.00
C ASP A 558 38.96 -13.35 -32.76
N ALA A 559 39.36 -14.60 -32.50
CA ALA A 559 38.68 -15.79 -33.05
C ALA A 559 37.42 -16.16 -32.25
N GLY A 560 37.21 -15.52 -31.09
CA GLY A 560 36.14 -15.83 -30.16
C GLY A 560 36.49 -16.95 -29.17
N ASP A 561 37.74 -17.43 -29.17
CA ASP A 561 38.19 -18.50 -28.29
C ASP A 561 38.34 -17.98 -26.86
N LEU A 562 37.95 -18.81 -25.89
CA LEU A 562 37.99 -18.44 -24.47
C LEU A 562 39.42 -18.46 -23.94
N VAL A 563 39.91 -17.30 -23.51
CA VAL A 563 41.25 -17.12 -22.93
C VAL A 563 41.21 -17.22 -21.40
N TYR A 564 40.22 -16.59 -20.78
CA TYR A 564 40.05 -16.60 -19.33
C TYR A 564 38.58 -16.48 -18.94
N GLN A 565 38.18 -17.15 -17.85
CA GLN A 565 36.84 -17.05 -17.29
C GLN A 565 36.87 -17.14 -15.75
N SER A 566 36.05 -16.32 -15.11
CA SER A 566 35.74 -16.39 -13.70
C SER A 566 34.26 -16.07 -13.47
N GLY A 567 33.63 -16.68 -12.47
CA GLY A 567 32.23 -16.38 -12.14
C GLY A 567 31.20 -17.05 -13.05
N ALA A 568 31.63 -18.00 -13.87
CA ALA A 568 30.74 -18.80 -14.70
C ALA A 568 29.78 -19.62 -13.83
N VAL A 569 28.59 -19.84 -14.36
CA VAL A 569 27.60 -20.75 -13.78
C VAL A 569 27.67 -22.06 -14.54
N ASP A 570 27.84 -23.17 -13.82
CA ASP A 570 27.91 -24.50 -14.44
C ASP A 570 26.53 -25.04 -14.84
N GLU A 571 26.52 -26.22 -15.48
CA GLU A 571 25.28 -26.89 -15.91
C GLU A 571 24.38 -27.28 -14.73
N ALA A 572 24.94 -27.40 -13.52
CA ALA A 572 24.20 -27.66 -12.29
C ALA A 572 23.78 -26.36 -11.57
N HIS A 573 23.93 -25.20 -12.23
CA HIS A 573 23.57 -23.87 -11.74
C HIS A 573 24.39 -23.38 -10.53
N PHE A 574 25.57 -23.94 -10.28
CA PHE A 574 26.50 -23.44 -9.26
C PHE A 574 27.46 -22.41 -9.85
N ILE A 575 27.76 -21.37 -9.05
CA ILE A 575 28.75 -20.36 -9.41
C ILE A 575 30.14 -20.94 -9.15
N GLN A 576 31.05 -20.78 -10.12
CA GLN A 576 32.45 -21.21 -10.03
C GLN A 576 33.09 -20.83 -8.68
N GLN A 577 33.73 -21.79 -8.03
CA GLN A 577 34.41 -21.56 -6.76
C GLN A 577 35.54 -20.52 -6.88
N GLY A 578 35.67 -19.66 -5.87
CA GLY A 578 36.68 -18.59 -5.85
C GLY A 578 36.26 -17.29 -6.55
N SER A 579 35.05 -17.23 -7.09
CA SER A 579 34.51 -16.03 -7.73
C SER A 579 34.30 -14.87 -6.76
N PHE A 580 34.40 -13.64 -7.29
CA PHE A 580 34.09 -12.44 -6.52
C PHE A 580 32.58 -12.33 -6.30
N ILE A 581 32.14 -12.56 -5.07
CA ILE A 581 30.72 -12.64 -4.68
C ILE A 581 30.41 -11.78 -3.45
N PHE A 582 29.28 -11.09 -3.51
CA PHE A 582 28.63 -10.45 -2.37
C PHE A 582 27.68 -11.45 -1.72
N LYS A 583 28.03 -11.89 -0.50
CA LYS A 583 27.26 -12.84 0.31
C LYS A 583 27.63 -12.72 1.79
N ALA A 584 26.86 -13.40 2.65
CA ALA A 584 27.22 -13.65 4.04
C ALA A 584 27.34 -15.16 4.30
N GLU A 585 28.29 -15.54 5.14
CA GLU A 585 28.46 -16.88 5.67
C GLU A 585 28.19 -16.84 7.17
N GLY A 586 26.92 -17.02 7.53
CA GLY A 586 26.49 -17.15 8.92
C GLY A 586 27.04 -18.42 9.56
N VAL A 587 27.21 -18.41 10.88
CA VAL A 587 27.63 -19.58 11.65
C VAL A 587 26.73 -19.86 12.84
N ASP A 588 26.61 -21.14 13.17
CA ASP A 588 25.94 -21.62 14.40
C ASP A 588 26.86 -21.52 15.63
N GLN A 589 26.34 -21.91 16.79
CA GLN A 589 27.08 -21.93 18.06
C GLN A 589 28.32 -22.87 18.07
N TYR A 590 28.41 -23.79 17.12
CA TYR A 590 29.53 -24.73 16.97
C TYR A 590 30.52 -24.31 15.88
N GLY A 591 30.24 -23.21 15.16
CA GLY A 591 31.04 -22.72 14.05
C GLY A 591 30.74 -23.37 12.70
N ASN A 592 29.67 -24.17 12.59
CA ASN A 592 29.20 -24.70 11.30
C ASN A 592 28.48 -23.61 10.52
N LEU A 593 28.44 -23.75 9.19
CA LEU A 593 27.76 -22.79 8.31
C LEU A 593 26.23 -22.87 8.45
N ILE A 594 25.59 -21.70 8.40
CA ILE A 594 24.15 -21.57 8.14
C ILE A 594 23.96 -21.63 6.62
N ASP A 595 23.58 -22.79 6.10
CA ASP A 595 23.44 -23.07 4.65
C ASP A 595 22.02 -23.48 4.23
N ARG A 596 21.11 -23.67 5.19
CA ARG A 596 19.70 -24.06 4.97
C ARG A 596 18.71 -22.97 5.34
N HIS A 597 19.19 -21.74 5.44
CA HIS A 597 18.42 -20.60 5.96
C HIS A 597 17.86 -20.82 7.38
N ASN A 598 18.55 -21.63 8.19
CA ASN A 598 18.28 -21.89 9.60
C ASN A 598 18.67 -20.69 10.48
N LEU A 599 18.06 -19.53 10.21
CA LEU A 599 18.39 -18.25 10.85
C LEU A 599 18.33 -18.29 12.38
N TRP A 600 17.46 -19.13 12.95
CA TRP A 600 17.31 -19.29 14.40
C TRP A 600 18.53 -19.93 15.08
N GLU A 601 19.48 -20.50 14.34
CA GLU A 601 20.71 -21.05 14.91
C GLU A 601 21.90 -20.09 14.78
N MET A 602 21.73 -18.96 14.09
CA MET A 602 22.83 -18.04 13.81
C MET A 602 23.29 -17.33 15.09
N VAL A 603 24.60 -17.33 15.32
CA VAL A 603 25.24 -16.61 16.44
C VAL A 603 26.22 -15.54 15.97
N GLY A 604 26.50 -15.51 14.66
CA GLY A 604 27.42 -14.55 14.07
C GLY A 604 27.67 -14.85 12.60
N VAL A 605 28.60 -14.09 12.01
CA VAL A 605 28.96 -14.19 10.60
C VAL A 605 30.47 -14.25 10.47
N ARG A 606 31.01 -15.29 9.82
CA ARG A 606 32.47 -15.43 9.64
C ARG A 606 32.99 -14.66 8.43
N PHE A 607 32.13 -14.44 7.44
CA PHE A 607 32.44 -13.67 6.23
C PHE A 607 31.19 -12.92 5.78
N ARG A 608 31.33 -11.63 5.48
CA ARG A 608 30.29 -10.81 4.86
C ARG A 608 30.93 -9.86 3.87
N ARG A 609 30.44 -9.84 2.64
CA ARG A 609 30.75 -8.80 1.65
C ARG A 609 29.45 -8.22 1.13
N SER A 610 29.27 -6.93 1.35
CA SER A 610 28.20 -6.10 0.81
C SER A 610 28.75 -4.73 0.48
N LEU A 611 28.22 -4.09 -0.54
CA LEU A 611 28.62 -2.78 -1.02
C LEU A 611 27.79 -1.69 -0.33
N TYR A 612 28.44 -0.79 0.40
CA TYR A 612 27.75 0.30 1.10
C TYR A 612 27.16 1.35 0.11
N PRO A 613 26.10 2.07 0.49
CA PRO A 613 25.50 3.13 -0.33
C PRO A 613 26.52 4.18 -0.79
N GLY A 614 26.70 4.37 -2.10
CA GLY A 614 27.63 5.35 -2.65
C GLY A 614 29.11 4.95 -2.61
N PHE A 615 29.44 3.72 -2.20
CA PHE A 615 30.81 3.20 -2.21
C PHE A 615 31.10 2.36 -3.45
N SER A 616 32.39 2.13 -3.70
CA SER A 616 32.89 1.18 -4.69
C SER A 616 33.69 0.07 -4.01
N ASP A 617 33.63 -1.13 -4.57
CA ASP A 617 34.50 -2.27 -4.26
C ASP A 617 35.12 -2.79 -5.57
N SER A 618 36.14 -3.63 -5.51
CA SER A 618 36.80 -4.11 -6.72
C SER A 618 37.23 -5.57 -6.66
N ALA A 619 37.07 -6.25 -7.78
CA ALA A 619 37.56 -7.59 -8.02
C ALA A 619 38.82 -7.52 -8.90
N GLU A 620 39.92 -8.12 -8.46
CA GLU A 620 41.16 -8.20 -9.23
C GLU A 620 41.32 -9.58 -9.84
N TYR A 621 41.64 -9.62 -11.13
CA TYR A 621 41.84 -10.82 -11.92
C TYR A 621 43.22 -10.78 -12.57
N SER A 622 43.83 -11.95 -12.72
CA SER A 622 45.13 -12.09 -13.38
C SER A 622 45.19 -13.38 -14.17
N PHE A 623 45.65 -13.28 -15.42
CA PHE A 623 45.77 -14.41 -16.33
C PHE A 623 46.93 -14.19 -17.31
N GLY A 624 47.41 -15.25 -17.96
CA GLY A 624 48.48 -15.14 -18.95
C GLY A 624 47.93 -14.75 -20.31
N CYS A 625 48.57 -13.80 -21.00
CA CYS A 625 48.32 -13.55 -22.41
C CYS A 625 48.79 -14.77 -23.24
N PRO A 626 47.95 -15.36 -24.10
CA PRO A 626 48.37 -16.47 -24.95
C PRO A 626 49.59 -16.11 -25.81
N SER A 627 50.52 -17.06 -25.96
CA SER A 627 51.69 -16.89 -26.84
C SER A 627 51.38 -17.11 -28.32
N SER A 628 50.21 -17.66 -28.62
CA SER A 628 49.67 -17.89 -29.96
C SER A 628 48.24 -17.35 -29.98
N LEU A 629 48.05 -16.12 -30.48
CA LEU A 629 46.71 -15.70 -30.89
C LEU A 629 46.47 -16.25 -32.29
N ALA A 630 45.29 -16.81 -32.53
CA ALA A 630 44.88 -17.17 -33.88
C ALA A 630 44.63 -15.87 -34.66
N GLU A 631 45.31 -15.68 -35.80
CA GLU A 631 44.92 -14.63 -36.74
C GLU A 631 43.50 -14.92 -37.24
N ALA A 632 42.63 -13.90 -37.23
CA ALA A 632 41.31 -13.98 -37.84
C ALA A 632 41.45 -14.49 -39.28
N ALA A 633 40.89 -15.67 -39.56
CA ALA A 633 41.05 -16.37 -40.82
C ALA A 633 40.49 -15.51 -41.99
N ALA A 634 41.39 -14.85 -42.71
CA ALA A 634 41.11 -14.37 -44.06
C ALA A 634 41.11 -15.59 -45.00
N ASP A 635 39.93 -15.93 -45.52
CA ASP A 635 39.64 -16.83 -46.64
C ASP A 635 40.76 -17.80 -47.05
N ALA A 636 40.71 -19.02 -46.52
CA ALA A 636 41.56 -20.13 -46.95
C ALA A 636 41.09 -20.66 -48.31
N ALA A 637 41.73 -20.18 -49.38
CA ALA A 637 41.83 -20.91 -50.65
C ALA A 637 43.32 -21.05 -51.02
N ASP A 638 43.73 -22.31 -51.21
CA ASP A 638 45.01 -22.79 -51.75
C ASP A 638 46.31 -22.45 -50.98
N ALA A 639 46.92 -23.47 -50.38
CA ALA A 639 48.06 -24.16 -51.01
C ALA A 639 48.68 -25.20 -50.06
N LEU A 640 48.74 -26.44 -50.56
CA LEU A 640 49.65 -27.48 -50.10
C LEU A 640 51.09 -27.12 -50.52
N GLN A 641 51.98 -26.83 -49.59
CA GLN A 641 53.40 -27.18 -49.72
C GLN A 641 54.10 -27.14 -48.35
N GLN A 642 54.67 -28.28 -47.97
CA GLN A 642 55.54 -28.42 -46.81
C GLN A 642 56.92 -27.85 -47.13
N ASP A 643 57.29 -26.79 -46.43
CA ASP A 643 58.66 -26.45 -46.04
C ASP A 643 58.61 -26.00 -44.57
N PHE A 644 59.31 -26.70 -43.68
CA PHE A 644 59.42 -26.32 -42.27
C PHE A 644 60.57 -25.30 -42.13
N GLU A 645 60.26 -24.02 -42.36
CA GLU A 645 60.99 -22.93 -41.72
C GLU A 645 60.31 -22.65 -40.39
N LEU A 646 61.05 -22.72 -39.27
CA LEU A 646 60.59 -22.17 -38.00
C LEU A 646 60.51 -20.64 -38.17
N PRO A 647 59.31 -20.02 -38.27
CA PRO A 647 59.24 -18.59 -38.34
C PRO A 647 59.65 -18.07 -36.96
N ALA A 648 60.68 -17.24 -36.92
CA ALA A 648 60.89 -16.36 -35.76
C ALA A 648 59.54 -15.65 -35.50
N SER A 649 58.99 -15.86 -34.29
CA SER A 649 57.67 -15.40 -33.81
C SER A 649 57.02 -14.38 -34.74
N ALA A 650 56.12 -14.86 -35.62
CA ALA A 650 55.22 -13.96 -36.33
C ALA A 650 54.59 -13.01 -35.31
N ALA A 651 54.58 -11.72 -35.62
CA ALA A 651 54.05 -10.70 -34.73
C ALA A 651 52.62 -11.08 -34.36
N VAL A 652 52.43 -11.62 -33.15
CA VAL A 652 51.11 -11.95 -32.63
C VAL A 652 50.44 -10.62 -32.34
N ALA A 653 49.75 -10.10 -33.36
CA ALA A 653 48.94 -8.90 -33.28
C ALA A 653 47.48 -9.34 -33.27
N GLY A 654 46.75 -8.92 -32.24
CA GLY A 654 45.33 -9.23 -32.05
C GLY A 654 44.82 -8.53 -30.81
N GLN A 655 43.53 -8.67 -30.52
CA GLN A 655 42.89 -8.06 -29.36
C GLN A 655 42.35 -9.14 -28.41
N LEU A 656 42.42 -8.83 -27.11
CA LEU A 656 41.67 -9.55 -26.10
C LEU A 656 40.41 -8.74 -25.77
N HIS A 657 39.25 -9.35 -25.97
CA HIS A 657 37.94 -8.79 -25.64
C HIS A 657 37.60 -9.18 -24.21
N VAL A 658 37.57 -8.21 -23.31
CA VAL A 658 37.28 -8.38 -21.88
C VAL A 658 35.86 -7.91 -21.60
N ARG A 659 35.03 -8.78 -21.05
CA ARG A 659 33.66 -8.49 -20.62
C ARG A 659 33.47 -8.82 -19.15
N ALA A 660 32.99 -7.85 -18.37
CA ALA A 660 32.58 -8.04 -16.98
C ALA A 660 31.08 -7.79 -16.80
N ARG A 661 30.40 -8.72 -16.12
CA ARG A 661 28.97 -8.62 -15.80
C ARG A 661 28.75 -8.70 -14.30
N LEU A 662 28.02 -7.74 -13.75
CA LEU A 662 27.48 -7.85 -12.39
C LEU A 662 26.14 -8.59 -12.47
N ARG A 663 26.09 -9.78 -11.87
CA ARG A 663 24.92 -10.67 -11.93
C ARG A 663 24.23 -10.73 -10.57
N TYR A 664 22.93 -11.00 -10.56
CA TYR A 664 22.11 -11.15 -9.36
C TYR A 664 21.20 -12.37 -9.47
N ARG A 665 21.06 -13.13 -8.38
CA ARG A 665 19.98 -14.11 -8.19
C ARG A 665 19.45 -14.10 -6.76
N LYS A 666 18.14 -14.34 -6.63
CA LYS A 666 17.40 -14.25 -5.36
C LYS A 666 17.71 -15.39 -4.38
N PHE A 667 17.83 -16.62 -4.90
CA PHE A 667 18.14 -17.81 -4.13
C PHE A 667 19.38 -18.48 -4.73
N ASP A 668 20.28 -18.94 -3.88
CA ASP A 668 21.37 -19.81 -4.29
C ASP A 668 20.83 -21.22 -4.63
N GLN A 669 21.55 -21.92 -5.51
CA GLN A 669 21.11 -23.22 -5.99
C GLN A 669 21.12 -24.29 -4.90
N PHE A 670 22.03 -24.20 -3.91
CA PHE A 670 22.11 -25.20 -2.85
C PHE A 670 20.83 -25.19 -2.01
N LEU A 671 20.35 -24.01 -1.62
CA LEU A 671 19.11 -23.90 -0.87
C LEU A 671 17.89 -24.36 -1.68
N LEU A 672 17.80 -24.02 -2.97
CA LEU A 672 16.71 -24.50 -3.83
C LEU A 672 16.69 -26.04 -3.90
N ASN A 673 17.85 -26.66 -4.09
CA ASN A 673 17.98 -28.12 -4.10
C ASN A 673 17.57 -28.72 -2.75
N PHE A 674 17.91 -28.08 -1.63
CA PHE A 674 17.50 -28.54 -0.30
C PHE A 674 15.98 -28.44 -0.09
N LEU A 675 15.35 -27.33 -0.48
CA LEU A 675 13.92 -27.07 -0.22
C LEU A 675 12.99 -27.84 -1.17
N PHE A 676 13.39 -28.03 -2.42
CA PHE A 676 12.54 -28.63 -3.47
C PHE A 676 13.03 -30.00 -3.97
N GLY A 677 14.27 -30.39 -3.62
CA GLY A 677 14.93 -31.57 -4.17
C GLY A 677 15.73 -31.24 -5.43
N GLU A 678 16.86 -31.91 -5.63
CA GLU A 678 17.75 -31.73 -6.80
C GLU A 678 17.03 -32.02 -8.12
N ASP A 679 16.16 -33.03 -8.15
CA ASP A 679 15.40 -33.44 -9.34
C ASP A 679 14.21 -32.51 -9.68
N SER A 680 13.95 -31.48 -8.86
CA SER A 680 12.81 -30.57 -9.08
C SER A 680 12.98 -29.66 -10.31
N GLY A 681 14.23 -29.44 -10.75
CA GLY A 681 14.56 -28.44 -11.76
C GLY A 681 14.36 -26.99 -11.32
N ALA A 682 14.09 -26.74 -10.03
CA ALA A 682 13.88 -25.40 -9.51
C ALA A 682 15.17 -24.57 -9.57
N THR A 683 15.12 -23.41 -10.24
CA THR A 683 16.25 -22.49 -10.38
C THR A 683 15.77 -21.05 -10.19
N ALA A 684 16.64 -20.20 -9.67
CA ALA A 684 16.37 -18.78 -9.58
C ALA A 684 16.82 -18.06 -10.87
N PRO A 685 15.99 -17.15 -11.43
CA PRO A 685 16.41 -16.30 -12.53
C PRO A 685 17.69 -15.53 -12.19
N ILE A 686 18.58 -15.40 -13.19
CA ILE A 686 19.81 -14.61 -13.10
C ILE A 686 19.61 -13.35 -13.94
N THR A 687 19.72 -12.19 -13.29
CA THR A 687 19.68 -10.89 -13.98
C THR A 687 21.09 -10.33 -14.11
N ASP A 688 21.46 -9.94 -15.32
CA ASP A 688 22.65 -9.13 -15.58
C ASP A 688 22.27 -7.66 -15.27
N MET A 689 22.78 -7.13 -14.15
CA MET A 689 22.43 -5.80 -13.65
C MET A 689 23.19 -4.68 -14.35
N SER A 690 24.45 -4.93 -14.69
CA SER A 690 25.31 -4.01 -15.41
C SER A 690 26.44 -4.76 -16.09
N GLU A 691 26.91 -4.22 -17.20
CA GLU A 691 27.99 -4.80 -18.00
C GLU A 691 29.03 -3.73 -18.37
N ALA A 692 30.29 -4.14 -18.47
CA ALA A 692 31.37 -3.35 -19.03
C ALA A 692 32.18 -4.22 -19.99
N GLU A 693 32.51 -3.64 -21.15
CA GLU A 693 33.35 -4.26 -22.17
C GLU A 693 34.54 -3.35 -22.48
N ALA A 694 35.68 -3.96 -22.79
CA ALA A 694 36.90 -3.28 -23.17
C ALA A 694 37.84 -4.22 -23.93
N THR A 695 38.80 -3.65 -24.65
CA THR A 695 39.80 -4.42 -25.39
C THR A 695 41.21 -4.16 -24.87
N ILE A 696 42.08 -5.17 -24.98
CA ILE A 696 43.51 -5.06 -24.71
C ILE A 696 44.25 -5.42 -25.99
N ASP A 697 45.10 -4.51 -26.49
CA ASP A 697 45.90 -4.77 -27.68
C ASP A 697 47.07 -5.71 -27.36
N VAL A 698 47.23 -6.79 -28.12
CA VAL A 698 48.38 -7.68 -28.01
C VAL A 698 49.47 -7.22 -28.97
N VAL A 699 50.57 -6.72 -28.40
CA VAL A 699 51.65 -6.09 -29.14
C VAL A 699 52.98 -6.85 -28.98
N PRO A 700 53.81 -6.96 -30.02
CA PRO A 700 55.12 -7.59 -29.91
C PRO A 700 56.00 -6.88 -28.86
N ARG A 701 56.81 -7.68 -28.15
CA ARG A 701 57.65 -7.25 -27.03
C ARG A 701 58.67 -6.14 -27.37
N SER A 702 58.93 -5.87 -28.65
CA SER A 702 59.83 -4.79 -29.11
C SER A 702 59.22 -3.39 -29.07
N SER A 703 57.91 -3.27 -28.82
CA SER A 703 57.17 -1.99 -28.89
C SER A 703 56.89 -1.35 -27.52
N ALA A 704 56.95 -2.11 -26.44
CA ALA A 704 56.48 -1.70 -25.10
C ALA A 704 57.48 -0.83 -24.30
N LEU A 705 58.67 -0.54 -24.84
CA LEU A 705 59.72 0.26 -24.17
C LEU A 705 59.87 1.70 -24.72
N THR A 706 59.01 2.10 -25.64
CA THR A 706 58.98 3.47 -26.18
C THR A 706 57.55 3.99 -26.29
N ARG A 707 56.94 4.33 -25.16
CA ARG A 707 55.99 5.44 -25.03
C ARG A 707 55.78 5.80 -23.56
#